data_AF-A0A0K1ELD2-F1
#
_entry.id   AF-A0A0K1ELD2-F1
#
_cell.length_a   1.000
_cell.length_b   1.000
_cell.length_c   1.000
_cell.angle_alpha   90.00
_cell.angle_beta   90.00
_cell.angle_gamma   90.00
#
_symmetry.space_group_name_H-M   'P 1'
#
loop_
_entity.id
_entity.type
_entity.pdbx_description
1 polymer ?
#
loop_
_entity_poly.entity_id
_entity_poly.type
_entity_poly.pdbx_seq_one_letter_code
_entity_poly.pdbx_strand_id
1 'polypeptide(L)'
;MRLAIVATPALLPDQRPAPGALDGDLIRARLPLSDTGFRVIDLDPSRDLAEQLDQLFDDLAASGALGSEGSSPPLVLFYASTSVALSTEGELFLCVDPANPGVGDALADIAAVFTERVRGRVLFLIECHHAPAAGDPFVSTAVVDAAKQAVTAHHPSISLLVAAHALDAAQADMPSAFTRAFVEELDNGDPDLGLTAGAIYARIQESGRLTGIVPGTAWARGNGAFPVLGAGLDLAALDEDEDVRGSTRASGSTEAPASIEELGSMEAPGSIEVSGSTDAREEPSPAARMPSSAPPPPRSVRAPDPSRISVLLDEDPVALEALPPSVRAPDPSRISVLLDDEPVAAEPAPPIPPPRDSAASVQSYPPPRRSHPPSQTPPPPLRSYPPIRSYPPGRSYPPPAGGVSKSQVFGSAGESGPPPGWSAPPVASPYGPAEDYLSEAERLAGENDLDGALTEYKKALAVLGLGQKRERADVHVRIASLRWQQERPREAVAAFEKALQIVPEYRPALEALITLNVEQADWRGLQAAEERLLTSIEGDDERFQLLTRFAQRWQDLAGDEERARCAYENARALRPDDLEVLRALRRLYESARADKETIAVRQRIAEATQEPSEKAREYFELGKVLLEERGDEERGIRMLELALESDPSLLEPLALMARLFAERQEWGQLELAYRQMLGRIARIPSRSVRAEVHWELSRRLGLLYRDHLEDPTSALAAFEGALEAKPHDLPTLYVAAEMARAAARPDRAAEHLAAAAVQDPADAGLYHQLFELYQKLRRPDQAWAAASVTTDLGVAETRERFIFEEHRPDGIPRFTSALRQTSWPLLCAADRDHEVEAVLTVIADAAIEAKIAQRTESGTLTQLDSRARQDLQLSTVSAVRSFAWASHLLGIDPPAIYLREDASLALVAAIADHPAVIAGAGVLRGRTMTELAFFIGSHLAYHVGPHRLLLYYSSVDELAACFLAAVRLVRPSLSVPLALEPLVRETAPGLEARLDEQAREQLSVAVRAFEEAGAHTDLVHWAGAVERCAARVGYLLSGDLHVAVRLIHDEPTGLLPSEEKIGDLYGFTVSNAFHQLRSELGIAIQP
;
A
#
# COMPACT_ATOMS: atom_id res chain seq x y z
N MET A 1 -29.77 -18.16 28.49
CA MET A 1 -28.46 -18.81 28.27
C MET A 1 -27.63 -17.93 27.35
N ARG A 2 -26.31 -17.83 27.56
CA ARG A 2 -25.38 -17.08 26.69
C ARG A 2 -24.40 -18.09 26.07
N LEU A 3 -24.36 -18.19 24.75
CA LEU A 3 -23.58 -19.16 23.99
C LEU A 3 -22.70 -18.43 22.97
N ALA A 4 -21.42 -18.76 22.90
CA ALA A 4 -20.50 -18.27 21.89
C ALA A 4 -20.01 -19.44 21.04
N ILE A 5 -20.10 -19.33 19.72
CA ILE A 5 -19.65 -20.33 18.76
C ILE A 5 -18.51 -19.70 17.97
N VAL A 6 -17.33 -20.34 17.98
CA VAL A 6 -16.07 -19.78 17.44
C VAL A 6 -15.62 -20.61 16.23
N ALA A 7 -15.46 -19.94 15.10
CA ALA A 7 -15.02 -20.50 13.82
C ALA A 7 -13.75 -19.78 13.33
N THR A 8 -12.59 -20.31 13.71
CA THR A 8 -11.27 -19.75 13.34
C THR A 8 -10.38 -20.84 12.76
N PRO A 9 -9.52 -20.55 11.76
CA PRO A 9 -8.65 -21.55 11.16
C PRO A 9 -7.63 -22.08 12.17
N ALA A 10 -7.18 -23.31 11.93
CA ALA A 10 -6.08 -23.93 12.67
C ALA A 10 -4.70 -23.38 12.23
N LEU A 11 -3.63 -23.85 12.87
CA LEU A 11 -2.26 -23.60 12.38
C LEU A 11 -2.09 -24.12 10.94
N LEU A 12 -1.27 -23.43 10.15
CA LEU A 12 -0.82 -23.88 8.85
C LEU A 12 0.01 -25.18 8.96
N PRO A 13 0.19 -25.96 7.86
CA PRO A 13 0.99 -27.19 7.88
C PRO A 13 2.45 -27.03 8.33
N ASP A 14 2.98 -25.81 8.30
CA ASP A 14 4.31 -25.42 8.79
C ASP A 14 4.31 -24.91 10.25
N GLN A 15 3.21 -25.09 10.97
CA GLN A 15 2.97 -24.71 12.37
C GLN A 15 2.87 -23.20 12.65
N ARG A 16 2.85 -22.33 11.63
CA ARG A 16 2.55 -20.90 11.82
C ARG A 16 1.05 -20.66 12.04
N PRO A 17 0.64 -19.61 12.77
CA PRO A 17 -0.76 -19.21 12.84
C PRO A 17 -1.29 -18.90 11.44
N ALA A 18 -2.46 -19.44 11.09
CA ALA A 18 -3.20 -18.97 9.94
C ALA A 18 -3.84 -17.60 10.26
N PRO A 19 -4.10 -16.73 9.26
CA PRO A 19 -4.82 -15.48 9.45
C PRO A 19 -6.17 -15.73 10.14
N GLY A 20 -6.38 -15.13 11.32
CA GLY A 20 -7.54 -15.34 12.17
C GLY A 20 -7.38 -16.35 13.33
N ALA A 21 -6.30 -17.13 13.37
CA ALA A 21 -6.09 -18.12 14.43
C ALA A 21 -5.87 -17.47 15.81
N LEU A 22 -5.04 -16.41 15.87
CA LEU A 22 -4.70 -15.68 17.10
C LEU A 22 -5.90 -14.88 17.66
N ASP A 23 -6.80 -14.42 16.79
CA ASP A 23 -8.03 -13.74 17.20
C ASP A 23 -8.95 -14.68 18.00
N GLY A 24 -9.07 -15.93 17.54
CA GLY A 24 -9.83 -16.97 18.23
C GLY A 24 -9.32 -17.22 19.64
N ASP A 25 -8.02 -17.11 19.89
CA ASP A 25 -7.44 -17.30 21.23
C ASP A 25 -7.81 -16.17 22.19
N LEU A 26 -7.85 -14.91 21.73
CA LEU A 26 -8.38 -13.80 22.52
C LEU A 26 -9.85 -14.01 22.87
N ILE A 27 -10.67 -14.40 21.90
CA ILE A 27 -12.11 -14.63 22.09
C ILE A 27 -12.38 -15.81 23.05
N ARG A 28 -11.65 -16.93 22.88
CA ARG A 28 -11.68 -18.09 23.79
C ARG A 28 -11.29 -17.71 25.21
N ALA A 29 -10.31 -16.82 25.39
CA ALA A 29 -9.91 -16.34 26.72
C ALA A 29 -10.93 -15.37 27.35
N ARG A 30 -11.56 -14.50 26.55
CA ARG A 30 -12.33 -13.36 27.06
C ARG A 30 -13.81 -13.62 27.34
N LEU A 31 -14.50 -14.31 26.44
CA LEU A 31 -15.97 -14.50 26.53
C LEU A 31 -16.47 -15.43 27.66
N PRO A 32 -15.68 -16.38 28.20
CA PRO A 32 -16.09 -17.18 29.36
C PRO A 32 -16.05 -16.46 30.71
N LEU A 33 -15.53 -15.23 30.80
CA LEU A 33 -15.41 -14.50 32.06
C LEU A 33 -16.79 -14.15 32.65
N SER A 34 -16.89 -13.98 33.96
CA SER A 34 -18.17 -13.91 34.68
C SER A 34 -19.05 -12.69 34.35
N ASP A 35 -18.45 -11.65 33.78
CA ASP A 35 -19.08 -10.40 33.34
C ASP A 35 -19.86 -10.55 32.02
N THR A 36 -19.38 -11.43 31.14
CA THR A 36 -19.91 -11.70 29.79
C THR A 36 -20.62 -13.06 29.74
N GLY A 37 -20.13 -14.05 30.48
CA GLY A 37 -20.83 -15.29 30.87
C GLY A 37 -21.17 -16.23 29.72
N PHE A 38 -20.46 -16.17 28.59
CA PHE A 38 -20.74 -17.05 27.45
C PHE A 38 -20.11 -18.44 27.65
N ARG A 39 -20.88 -19.49 27.34
CA ARG A 39 -20.28 -20.80 27.09
C ARG A 39 -19.69 -20.81 25.67
N VAL A 40 -18.37 -20.86 25.55
CA VAL A 40 -17.67 -20.98 24.25
C VAL A 40 -17.73 -22.42 23.74
N ILE A 41 -17.93 -22.58 22.43
CA ILE A 41 -17.84 -23.83 21.67
C ILE A 41 -17.03 -23.53 20.41
N ASP A 42 -15.90 -24.22 20.23
CA ASP A 42 -15.11 -24.17 19.00
C ASP A 42 -15.65 -25.15 17.96
N LEU A 43 -15.68 -24.74 16.69
CA LEU A 43 -15.97 -25.61 15.54
C LEU A 43 -14.68 -26.18 14.94
N ASP A 44 -14.76 -27.35 14.31
CA ASP A 44 -13.62 -27.96 13.62
C ASP A 44 -13.43 -27.30 12.25
N PRO A 45 -12.31 -26.59 11.99
CA PRO A 45 -12.09 -25.89 10.72
C PRO A 45 -11.90 -26.83 9.53
N SER A 46 -11.68 -28.13 9.75
CA SER A 46 -11.49 -29.13 8.68
C SER A 46 -12.79 -29.80 8.20
N ARG A 47 -13.95 -29.32 8.70
CA ARG A 47 -15.27 -29.88 8.44
C ARG A 47 -16.24 -28.78 7.99
N ASP A 48 -17.23 -29.18 7.20
CA ASP A 48 -18.36 -28.34 6.76
C ASP A 48 -18.97 -27.60 7.98
N LEU A 49 -19.06 -26.28 7.89
CA LEU A 49 -19.47 -25.40 8.98
C LEU A 49 -21.00 -25.44 9.16
N ALA A 50 -21.76 -25.50 8.07
CA ALA A 50 -23.21 -25.55 8.10
C ALA A 50 -23.70 -26.88 8.71
N GLU A 51 -23.15 -28.03 8.27
CA GLU A 51 -23.45 -29.36 8.82
C GLU A 51 -23.07 -29.44 10.31
N GLN A 52 -21.93 -28.87 10.71
CA GLN A 52 -21.53 -28.79 12.11
C GLN A 52 -22.48 -27.96 12.96
N LEU A 53 -22.92 -26.80 12.46
CA LEU A 53 -23.87 -25.93 13.16
C LEU A 53 -25.24 -26.62 13.31
N ASP A 54 -25.73 -27.30 12.28
CA ASP A 54 -26.99 -28.05 12.34
C ASP A 54 -26.92 -29.16 13.39
N GLN A 55 -25.87 -30.00 13.37
CA GLN A 55 -25.68 -31.06 14.36
C GLN A 55 -25.51 -30.51 15.78
N LEU A 56 -24.79 -29.39 15.94
CA LEU A 56 -24.63 -28.69 17.22
C LEU A 56 -25.99 -28.20 17.75
N PHE A 57 -26.84 -27.62 16.90
CA PHE A 57 -28.16 -27.17 17.31
C PHE A 57 -29.13 -28.32 17.61
N ASP A 58 -29.02 -29.46 16.91
CA ASP A 58 -29.77 -30.67 17.26
C ASP A 58 -29.36 -31.23 18.64
N ASP A 59 -28.07 -31.26 18.97
CA ASP A 59 -27.58 -31.66 20.29
C ASP A 59 -27.99 -30.67 21.40
N LEU A 60 -27.98 -29.38 21.11
CA LEU A 60 -28.45 -28.32 22.02
C LEU A 60 -29.97 -28.33 22.21
N ALA A 61 -30.74 -28.72 21.18
CA ALA A 61 -32.19 -28.93 21.28
C ALA A 61 -32.51 -30.18 22.09
N ALA A 62 -31.82 -31.30 21.83
CA ALA A 62 -32.00 -32.57 22.54
C ALA A 62 -31.64 -32.47 24.05
N SER A 63 -30.67 -31.64 24.40
CA SER A 63 -30.31 -31.33 25.79
C SER A 63 -31.19 -30.25 26.45
N GLY A 64 -32.15 -29.67 25.73
CA GLY A 64 -33.04 -28.61 26.22
C GLY A 64 -32.37 -27.25 26.42
N ALA A 65 -31.13 -27.08 25.98
CA ALA A 65 -30.31 -25.89 26.22
C ALA A 65 -30.78 -24.65 25.44
N LEU A 66 -31.43 -24.83 24.28
CA LEU A 66 -32.04 -23.76 23.49
C LEU A 66 -33.35 -23.21 24.09
N GLY A 67 -33.85 -23.83 25.18
CA GLY A 67 -35.04 -23.41 25.92
C GLY A 67 -36.33 -24.11 25.49
N SER A 68 -37.17 -24.46 26.48
CA SER A 68 -38.57 -24.85 26.26
C SER A 68 -39.48 -23.63 26.15
N GLU A 69 -40.72 -23.81 25.66
CA GLU A 69 -41.76 -22.77 25.74
C GLU A 69 -41.88 -22.25 27.19
N GLY A 70 -41.58 -20.97 27.40
CA GLY A 70 -41.58 -20.31 28.72
C GLY A 70 -40.21 -19.97 29.33
N SER A 71 -39.08 -20.33 28.70
CA SER A 71 -37.74 -19.86 29.11
C SER A 71 -37.39 -18.51 28.48
N SER A 72 -36.58 -17.68 29.17
CA SER A 72 -35.98 -16.48 28.57
C SER A 72 -35.15 -16.86 27.33
N PRO A 73 -35.23 -16.07 26.23
CA PRO A 73 -34.57 -16.40 24.97
C PRO A 73 -33.05 -16.52 25.13
N PRO A 74 -32.39 -17.46 24.44
CA PRO A 74 -30.94 -17.53 24.43
C PRO A 74 -30.34 -16.32 23.70
N LEU A 75 -29.16 -15.89 24.15
CA LEU A 75 -28.27 -15.01 23.40
C LEU A 75 -27.18 -15.89 22.79
N VAL A 76 -27.07 -15.88 21.46
CA VAL A 76 -26.06 -16.63 20.72
C VAL A 76 -25.15 -15.65 19.98
N LEU A 77 -23.85 -15.78 20.20
CA LEU A 77 -22.80 -15.05 19.52
C LEU A 77 -22.09 -16.04 18.59
N PHE A 78 -22.03 -15.74 17.30
CA PHE A 78 -21.19 -16.45 16.33
C PHE A 78 -20.00 -15.56 16.01
N TYR A 79 -18.80 -16.06 16.25
CA TYR A 79 -17.55 -15.37 16.01
C TYR A 79 -16.76 -16.11 14.93
N ALA A 80 -16.29 -15.39 13.90
CA ALA A 80 -15.37 -15.93 12.91
C ALA A 80 -14.29 -14.91 12.56
N SER A 81 -13.03 -15.34 12.47
CA SER A 81 -11.94 -14.58 11.84
C SER A 81 -11.26 -15.53 10.86
N THR A 82 -11.40 -15.28 9.56
CA THR A 82 -11.08 -16.28 8.53
C THR A 82 -10.85 -15.68 7.15
N SER A 83 -10.21 -16.46 6.27
CA SER A 83 -10.08 -16.10 4.86
C SER A 83 -11.45 -16.16 4.15
N VAL A 84 -11.70 -15.25 3.21
CA VAL A 84 -12.98 -15.22 2.48
C VAL A 84 -12.82 -15.23 0.97
N ALA A 85 -13.82 -15.79 0.29
CA ALA A 85 -13.91 -15.79 -1.17
C ALA A 85 -15.19 -15.08 -1.68
N LEU A 86 -14.97 -14.12 -2.58
CA LEU A 86 -15.92 -13.40 -3.43
C LEU A 86 -16.48 -14.22 -4.60
N SER A 87 -17.73 -14.69 -4.64
CA SER A 87 -18.29 -15.31 -5.87
C SER A 87 -18.57 -14.27 -6.96
N THR A 88 -18.61 -14.69 -8.23
CA THR A 88 -18.98 -13.82 -9.36
C THR A 88 -20.44 -13.34 -9.30
N GLU A 89 -21.27 -13.97 -8.47
CA GLU A 89 -22.67 -13.58 -8.23
C GLU A 89 -22.84 -12.73 -6.96
N GLY A 90 -21.75 -12.42 -6.25
CA GLY A 90 -21.73 -11.61 -5.04
C GLY A 90 -21.96 -12.38 -3.74
N GLU A 91 -21.93 -13.70 -3.78
CA GLU A 91 -22.02 -14.54 -2.57
C GLU A 91 -20.68 -14.58 -1.83
N LEU A 92 -20.72 -14.43 -0.51
CA LEU A 92 -19.53 -14.47 0.35
C LEU A 92 -19.38 -15.85 1.00
N PHE A 93 -18.22 -16.46 0.81
CA PHE A 93 -17.86 -17.76 1.40
C PHE A 93 -16.83 -17.59 2.53
N LEU A 94 -17.04 -18.28 3.65
CA LEU A 94 -16.10 -18.34 4.77
C LEU A 94 -15.18 -19.56 4.65
N CYS A 95 -13.90 -19.35 4.32
CA CYS A 95 -12.92 -20.40 4.06
C CYS A 95 -12.11 -20.74 5.33
N VAL A 96 -12.75 -21.44 6.27
CA VAL A 96 -12.17 -21.74 7.59
C VAL A 96 -11.08 -22.83 7.56
N ASP A 97 -11.01 -23.66 6.51
CA ASP A 97 -9.95 -24.66 6.35
C ASP A 97 -8.68 -24.05 5.73
N PRO A 98 -7.57 -23.87 6.49
CA PRO A 98 -6.33 -23.34 5.95
C PRO A 98 -5.63 -24.30 4.97
N ALA A 99 -6.00 -25.60 4.94
CA ALA A 99 -5.48 -26.56 3.97
C ALA A 99 -6.19 -26.47 2.61
N ASN A 100 -7.44 -25.98 2.58
CA ASN A 100 -8.26 -25.85 1.38
C ASN A 100 -8.91 -24.45 1.26
N PRO A 101 -8.13 -23.35 1.18
CA PRO A 101 -8.64 -21.97 1.25
C PRO A 101 -9.56 -21.53 0.10
N GLY A 102 -9.76 -22.38 -0.92
CA GLY A 102 -10.74 -22.20 -1.99
C GLY A 102 -12.07 -22.94 -1.75
N VAL A 103 -12.25 -23.55 -0.57
CA VAL A 103 -13.46 -24.26 -0.14
C VAL A 103 -13.92 -23.64 1.18
N GLY A 104 -15.20 -23.32 1.25
CA GLY A 104 -15.84 -22.70 2.41
C GLY A 104 -17.34 -22.65 2.19
N ASP A 105 -18.09 -22.26 3.23
CA ASP A 105 -19.55 -22.23 3.20
C ASP A 105 -20.08 -20.82 3.00
N ALA A 106 -21.20 -20.71 2.29
CA ALA A 106 -21.83 -19.42 2.02
C ALA A 106 -22.39 -18.81 3.32
N LEU A 107 -22.08 -17.54 3.59
CA LEU A 107 -22.56 -16.85 4.79
C LEU A 107 -24.09 -16.77 4.87
N ALA A 108 -24.78 -16.80 3.72
CA ALA A 108 -26.24 -16.86 3.67
C ALA A 108 -26.79 -18.19 4.23
N ASP A 109 -26.18 -19.33 3.88
CA ASP A 109 -26.59 -20.65 4.38
C ASP A 109 -26.30 -20.78 5.89
N ILE A 110 -25.15 -20.27 6.33
CA ILE A 110 -24.80 -20.17 7.75
C ILE A 110 -25.87 -19.34 8.49
N ALA A 111 -26.22 -18.16 7.99
CA ALA A 111 -27.26 -17.29 8.57
C ALA A 111 -28.66 -17.95 8.58
N ALA A 112 -28.97 -18.79 7.59
CA ALA A 112 -30.21 -19.56 7.54
C ALA A 112 -30.30 -20.57 8.68
N VAL A 113 -29.24 -21.37 8.94
CA VAL A 113 -29.20 -22.33 10.06
C VAL A 113 -29.48 -21.64 11.40
N PHE A 114 -28.85 -20.48 11.67
CA PHE A 114 -29.14 -19.72 12.90
C PHE A 114 -30.59 -19.25 12.96
N THR A 115 -31.17 -18.78 11.85
CA THR A 115 -32.54 -18.25 11.81
C THR A 115 -33.60 -19.34 11.98
N GLU A 116 -33.36 -20.54 11.47
CA GLU A 116 -34.27 -21.68 11.63
C GLU A 116 -34.17 -22.32 13.03
N ARG A 117 -32.96 -22.44 13.56
CA ARG A 117 -32.69 -23.18 14.81
C ARG A 117 -32.74 -22.31 16.07
N VAL A 118 -32.45 -21.01 15.99
CA VAL A 118 -32.34 -20.12 17.17
C VAL A 118 -33.50 -19.11 17.23
N ARG A 119 -34.45 -19.34 18.13
CA ARG A 119 -35.55 -18.40 18.44
C ARG A 119 -35.14 -17.25 19.38
N GLY A 120 -33.85 -17.08 19.60
CA GLY A 120 -33.26 -16.11 20.53
C GLY A 120 -32.68 -14.88 19.84
N ARG A 121 -31.87 -14.11 20.57
CA ARG A 121 -31.12 -12.97 20.02
C ARG A 121 -29.79 -13.49 19.46
N VAL A 122 -29.44 -13.12 18.22
CA VAL A 122 -28.23 -13.60 17.53
C VAL A 122 -27.32 -12.43 17.15
N LEU A 123 -26.03 -12.55 17.46
CA LEU A 123 -24.97 -11.64 17.05
C LEU A 123 -23.92 -12.38 16.23
N PHE A 124 -23.65 -11.90 15.03
CA PHE A 124 -22.50 -12.30 14.23
C PHE A 124 -21.39 -11.27 14.44
N LEU A 125 -20.17 -11.74 14.74
CA LEU A 125 -18.92 -10.97 14.78
C LEU A 125 -17.99 -11.64 13.76
N ILE A 126 -17.80 -11.03 12.60
CA ILE A 126 -17.09 -11.66 11.49
C ILE A 126 -15.94 -10.77 11.03
N GLU A 127 -14.75 -11.34 10.93
CA GLU A 127 -13.54 -10.71 10.43
C GLU A 127 -13.04 -11.45 9.19
N CYS A 128 -13.01 -10.71 8.07
CA CYS A 128 -12.87 -11.26 6.73
C CYS A 128 -11.50 -10.90 6.13
N HIS A 129 -10.62 -11.89 6.06
CA HIS A 129 -9.30 -11.74 5.45
C HIS A 129 -9.41 -12.04 3.95
N HIS A 130 -9.27 -11.06 3.06
CA HIS A 130 -9.32 -11.29 1.62
C HIS A 130 -7.95 -11.17 0.96
N ALA A 131 -7.75 -11.84 -0.18
CA ALA A 131 -6.53 -11.66 -0.95
C ALA A 131 -6.38 -10.20 -1.41
N PRO A 132 -5.17 -9.60 -1.38
CA PRO A 132 -4.95 -8.27 -1.93
C PRO A 132 -5.17 -8.28 -3.46
N ALA A 133 -6.18 -7.54 -3.91
CA ALA A 133 -6.45 -7.37 -5.34
C ALA A 133 -5.62 -6.21 -5.89
N ALA A 134 -4.65 -6.52 -6.76
CA ALA A 134 -3.85 -5.51 -7.44
C ALA A 134 -4.72 -4.72 -8.43
N GLY A 135 -5.31 -3.61 -7.98
CA GLY A 135 -6.19 -2.74 -8.75
C GLY A 135 -7.58 -2.50 -8.13
N ASP A 136 -7.95 -3.18 -7.04
CA ASP A 136 -9.22 -2.94 -6.34
C ASP A 136 -8.99 -2.71 -4.83
N PRO A 137 -8.95 -1.43 -4.38
CA PRO A 137 -8.82 -1.09 -2.96
C PRO A 137 -10.14 -1.23 -2.18
N PHE A 138 -11.25 -1.59 -2.82
CA PHE A 138 -12.58 -1.71 -2.22
C PHE A 138 -13.03 -3.14 -2.00
N VAL A 139 -12.18 -4.16 -2.22
CA VAL A 139 -12.53 -5.56 -1.93
C VAL A 139 -12.97 -5.73 -0.46
N SER A 140 -12.37 -5.02 0.49
CA SER A 140 -12.85 -4.99 1.90
C SER A 140 -14.31 -4.54 2.00
N THR A 141 -14.69 -3.51 1.26
CA THR A 141 -16.05 -2.95 1.25
C THR A 141 -17.02 -3.88 0.52
N ALA A 142 -16.63 -4.45 -0.63
CA ALA A 142 -17.43 -5.43 -1.34
C ALA A 142 -17.69 -6.70 -0.50
N VAL A 143 -16.69 -7.16 0.25
CA VAL A 143 -16.80 -8.25 1.24
C VAL A 143 -17.75 -7.88 2.37
N VAL A 144 -17.63 -6.67 2.94
CA VAL A 144 -18.56 -6.17 3.98
C VAL A 144 -19.99 -6.05 3.48
N ASP A 145 -20.20 -5.55 2.27
CA ASP A 145 -21.53 -5.36 1.68
C ASP A 145 -22.16 -6.69 1.27
N ALA A 146 -21.37 -7.66 0.79
CA ALA A 146 -21.82 -9.03 0.62
C ALA A 146 -22.17 -9.70 1.96
N ALA A 147 -21.38 -9.47 3.01
CA ALA A 147 -21.68 -9.97 4.35
C ALA A 147 -22.98 -9.38 4.92
N LYS A 148 -23.16 -8.05 4.81
CA LYS A 148 -24.41 -7.37 5.12
C LYS A 148 -25.57 -7.95 4.31
N GLN A 149 -25.41 -8.15 3.01
CA GLN A 149 -26.50 -8.62 2.15
C GLN A 149 -26.92 -10.06 2.52
N ALA A 150 -25.95 -10.96 2.70
CA ALA A 150 -26.18 -12.34 3.13
C ALA A 150 -27.00 -12.43 4.44
N VAL A 151 -26.71 -11.55 5.41
CA VAL A 151 -27.41 -11.53 6.70
C VAL A 151 -28.72 -10.72 6.64
N THR A 152 -28.70 -9.49 6.12
CA THR A 152 -29.85 -8.55 6.24
C THR A 152 -30.96 -8.77 5.21
N ALA A 153 -30.64 -9.23 3.99
CA ALA A 153 -31.66 -9.44 2.96
C ALA A 153 -32.52 -10.68 3.23
N HIS A 154 -31.98 -11.64 3.99
CA HIS A 154 -32.59 -12.95 4.23
C HIS A 154 -32.96 -13.18 5.72
N HIS A 155 -32.25 -12.58 6.68
CA HIS A 155 -32.29 -12.94 8.11
C HIS A 155 -32.31 -11.73 9.07
N PRO A 156 -33.39 -10.90 9.09
CA PRO A 156 -33.46 -9.65 9.88
C PRO A 156 -33.45 -9.80 11.41
N SER A 157 -33.46 -11.03 11.93
CA SER A 157 -33.28 -11.34 13.36
C SER A 157 -31.82 -11.35 13.81
N ILE A 158 -30.85 -11.39 12.88
CA ILE A 158 -29.43 -11.43 13.18
C ILE A 158 -28.86 -10.01 13.17
N SER A 159 -28.16 -9.65 14.25
CA SER A 159 -27.29 -8.48 14.28
C SER A 159 -25.90 -8.86 13.77
N LEU A 160 -25.30 -8.04 12.91
CA LEU A 160 -23.97 -8.30 12.34
C LEU A 160 -23.01 -7.16 12.67
N LEU A 161 -21.88 -7.48 13.30
CA LEU A 161 -20.68 -6.67 13.34
C LEU A 161 -19.65 -7.33 12.41
N VAL A 162 -19.23 -6.63 11.36
CA VAL A 162 -18.29 -7.18 10.38
C VAL A 162 -17.10 -6.27 10.17
N ALA A 163 -15.92 -6.89 10.06
CA ALA A 163 -14.68 -6.31 9.60
C ALA A 163 -14.15 -7.10 8.38
N ALA A 164 -13.40 -6.42 7.52
CA ALA A 164 -12.73 -6.99 6.37
C ALA A 164 -11.46 -6.20 6.08
N HIS A 165 -10.38 -6.91 5.76
CA HIS A 165 -9.14 -6.30 5.33
C HIS A 165 -8.36 -7.22 4.39
N ALA A 166 -7.43 -6.63 3.65
CA ALA A 166 -6.50 -7.42 2.86
C ALA A 166 -5.59 -8.25 3.77
N LEU A 167 -5.21 -9.43 3.31
CA LEU A 167 -4.17 -10.27 3.89
C LEU A 167 -2.82 -9.54 3.83
N ASP A 168 -2.47 -8.86 4.92
CA ASP A 168 -1.17 -8.24 5.14
C ASP A 168 -0.23 -9.23 5.86
N ALA A 169 0.90 -9.53 5.23
CA ALA A 169 1.90 -10.44 5.80
C ALA A 169 2.52 -9.90 7.11
N ALA A 170 2.49 -8.60 7.35
CA ALA A 170 2.98 -7.97 8.58
C ALA A 170 2.01 -8.10 9.77
N GLN A 171 0.74 -8.47 9.53
CA GLN A 171 -0.28 -8.58 10.58
C GLN A 171 -0.53 -10.00 11.07
N ALA A 172 0.10 -11.02 10.44
CA ALA A 172 -0.16 -12.44 10.74
C ALA A 172 0.26 -12.90 12.14
N ASP A 173 1.23 -12.21 12.78
CA ASP A 173 1.77 -12.56 14.10
C ASP A 173 1.08 -11.82 15.27
N MET A 174 0.03 -11.04 15.00
CA MET A 174 -0.74 -10.30 16.00
C MET A 174 -2.25 -10.53 15.82
N PRO A 175 -3.05 -10.52 16.90
CA PRO A 175 -4.49 -10.39 16.76
C PRO A 175 -4.85 -9.07 16.05
N SER A 176 -5.86 -9.14 15.19
CA SER A 176 -6.44 -8.03 14.44
C SER A 176 -6.78 -6.80 15.31
N ALA A 177 -6.85 -5.61 14.71
CA ALA A 177 -7.27 -4.44 15.45
C ALA A 177 -8.78 -4.46 15.78
N PHE A 178 -9.63 -5.11 14.97
CA PHE A 178 -11.05 -5.25 15.26
C PHE A 178 -11.31 -6.16 16.46
N THR A 179 -10.70 -7.35 16.50
CA THR A 179 -10.86 -8.25 17.65
C THR A 179 -10.23 -7.67 18.91
N ARG A 180 -9.08 -6.98 18.82
CA ARG A 180 -8.50 -6.24 19.97
C ARG A 180 -9.42 -5.13 20.48
N ALA A 181 -9.95 -4.27 19.60
CA ALA A 181 -10.84 -3.19 19.99
C ALA A 181 -12.16 -3.72 20.60
N PHE A 182 -12.69 -4.85 20.10
CA PHE A 182 -13.85 -5.52 20.68
C PHE A 182 -13.59 -6.04 22.09
N VAL A 183 -12.47 -6.72 22.32
CA VAL A 183 -12.07 -7.21 23.66
C VAL A 183 -11.84 -6.04 24.62
N GLU A 184 -11.17 -4.99 24.17
CA GLU A 184 -10.89 -3.78 24.96
C GLU A 184 -12.18 -3.05 25.39
N GLU A 185 -13.21 -2.97 24.54
CA GLU A 185 -14.50 -2.40 24.95
C GLU A 185 -15.29 -3.28 25.93
N LEU A 186 -15.07 -4.60 25.95
CA LEU A 186 -15.60 -5.47 27.01
C LEU A 186 -14.84 -5.27 28.33
N ASP A 187 -13.53 -5.01 28.28
CA ASP A 187 -12.69 -4.76 29.46
C ASP A 187 -12.89 -3.38 30.08
N ASN A 188 -13.15 -2.36 29.26
CA ASN A 188 -13.44 -1.00 29.70
C ASN A 188 -14.94 -0.75 30.01
N GLY A 189 -15.82 -1.69 29.67
CA GLY A 189 -17.25 -1.60 29.93
C GLY A 189 -17.60 -1.85 31.40
N ASP A 190 -18.63 -1.16 31.91
CA ASP A 190 -19.20 -1.43 33.23
C ASP A 190 -20.20 -2.61 33.14
N PRO A 191 -19.97 -3.75 33.81
CA PRO A 191 -20.88 -4.89 33.76
C PRO A 191 -22.27 -4.64 34.38
N ASP A 192 -22.40 -3.67 35.29
CA ASP A 192 -23.66 -3.35 35.96
C ASP A 192 -24.54 -2.43 35.09
N LEU A 193 -23.93 -1.60 34.23
CA LEU A 193 -24.65 -0.82 33.21
C LEU A 193 -25.00 -1.67 31.98
N GLY A 194 -24.14 -2.64 31.65
CA GLY A 194 -24.26 -3.48 30.46
C GLY A 194 -23.87 -2.74 29.18
N LEU A 195 -23.33 -3.50 28.22
CA LEU A 195 -22.82 -2.92 26.97
C LEU A 195 -23.37 -3.67 25.76
N THR A 196 -24.16 -2.98 24.92
CA THR A 196 -24.81 -3.59 23.75
C THR A 196 -23.87 -3.65 22.54
N ALA A 197 -24.12 -4.55 21.59
CA ALA A 197 -23.30 -4.68 20.38
C ALA A 197 -23.23 -3.36 19.56
N GLY A 198 -24.33 -2.60 19.50
CA GLY A 198 -24.36 -1.29 18.86
C GLY A 198 -23.58 -0.22 19.64
N ALA A 199 -23.58 -0.26 20.98
CA ALA A 199 -22.76 0.63 21.80
C ALA A 199 -21.27 0.30 21.69
N ILE A 200 -20.91 -0.99 21.62
CA ILE A 200 -19.54 -1.45 21.34
C ILE A 200 -19.10 -0.93 19.97
N TYR A 201 -19.91 -1.09 18.92
CA TYR A 201 -19.60 -0.55 17.60
C TYR A 201 -19.37 0.97 17.63
N ALA A 202 -20.29 1.73 18.24
CA ALA A 202 -20.18 3.18 18.33
C ALA A 202 -18.86 3.59 18.99
N ARG A 203 -18.50 3.01 20.14
CA ARG A 203 -17.25 3.31 20.85
C ARG A 203 -15.99 2.89 20.07
N ILE A 204 -16.03 1.77 19.36
CA ILE A 204 -14.91 1.33 18.50
C ILE A 204 -14.71 2.32 17.32
N GLN A 205 -15.78 2.87 16.76
CA GLN A 205 -15.71 3.90 15.72
C GLN A 205 -15.25 5.26 16.29
N GLU A 206 -15.85 5.70 17.41
CA GLU A 206 -15.53 6.96 18.10
C GLU A 206 -14.08 7.03 18.58
N SER A 207 -13.54 5.92 19.09
CA SER A 207 -12.15 5.84 19.59
C SER A 207 -11.07 5.79 18.50
N GLY A 208 -11.44 5.73 17.21
CA GLY A 208 -10.50 5.72 16.09
C GLY A 208 -9.57 4.49 16.02
N ARG A 209 -9.74 3.49 16.90
CA ARG A 209 -8.85 2.31 17.07
C ARG A 209 -8.77 1.37 15.86
N LEU A 210 -9.62 1.59 14.85
CA LEU A 210 -9.61 0.89 13.56
C LEU A 210 -8.84 1.67 12.46
N THR A 211 -7.96 2.59 12.86
CA THR A 211 -7.10 3.36 11.94
C THR A 211 -6.28 2.39 11.06
N GLY A 212 -6.45 2.50 9.74
CA GLY A 212 -5.84 1.60 8.76
C GLY A 212 -6.73 0.46 8.22
N ILE A 213 -7.94 0.23 8.76
CA ILE A 213 -8.84 -0.89 8.37
C ILE A 213 -10.06 -0.45 7.52
N VAL A 214 -10.26 0.85 7.31
CA VAL A 214 -11.52 1.41 6.76
C VAL A 214 -11.38 1.78 5.27
N PRO A 215 -12.17 1.18 4.35
CA PRO A 215 -13.63 1.09 4.43
C PRO A 215 -14.19 -0.33 4.65
N GLY A 216 -13.47 -1.17 5.39
CA GLY A 216 -13.83 -2.55 5.67
C GLY A 216 -14.56 -2.84 6.98
N THR A 217 -15.25 -1.90 7.66
CA THR A 217 -16.04 -2.25 8.87
C THR A 217 -17.47 -1.74 8.83
N ALA A 218 -18.40 -2.49 9.42
CA ALA A 218 -19.80 -2.11 9.50
C ALA A 218 -20.60 -2.81 10.60
N TRP A 219 -21.74 -2.19 10.93
CA TRP A 219 -22.80 -2.75 11.75
C TRP A 219 -24.11 -2.84 10.96
N ALA A 220 -24.80 -3.97 11.09
CA ALA A 220 -26.19 -4.13 10.67
C ALA A 220 -27.04 -4.55 11.88
N ARG A 221 -28.02 -3.70 12.24
CA ARG A 221 -28.90 -3.90 13.40
C ARG A 221 -29.97 -4.95 13.11
N GLY A 222 -29.94 -6.06 13.83
CA GLY A 222 -31.03 -7.04 13.88
C GLY A 222 -32.16 -6.59 14.82
N ASN A 223 -33.17 -7.45 14.98
CA ASN A 223 -34.32 -7.18 15.87
C ASN A 223 -33.93 -7.15 17.36
N GLY A 224 -33.93 -5.94 17.93
CA GLY A 224 -33.77 -5.68 19.38
C GLY A 224 -32.33 -5.37 19.80
N ALA A 225 -32.17 -4.49 20.80
CA ALA A 225 -30.88 -4.23 21.44
C ALA A 225 -30.61 -5.28 22.53
N PHE A 226 -29.36 -5.68 22.72
CA PHE A 226 -29.01 -6.62 23.79
C PHE A 226 -27.58 -6.45 24.33
N PRO A 227 -27.39 -6.57 25.65
CA PRO A 227 -26.10 -6.45 26.30
C PRO A 227 -25.20 -7.67 26.03
N VAL A 228 -24.04 -7.43 25.41
CA VAL A 228 -22.92 -8.37 25.21
C VAL A 228 -22.05 -8.46 26.47
N LEU A 229 -21.91 -7.35 27.21
CA LEU A 229 -21.40 -7.31 28.58
C LEU A 229 -22.57 -7.17 29.57
N GLY A 230 -22.53 -7.83 30.73
CA GLY A 230 -23.57 -7.78 31.77
C GLY A 230 -24.38 -9.08 31.85
N ALA A 231 -23.72 -10.19 32.18
CA ALA A 231 -24.28 -11.55 32.15
C ALA A 231 -25.53 -11.79 33.03
N GLY A 232 -25.79 -10.91 34.01
CA GLY A 232 -26.92 -11.01 34.95
C GLY A 232 -28.07 -10.01 34.72
N LEU A 233 -27.99 -9.13 33.73
CA LEU A 233 -29.04 -8.11 33.46
C LEU A 233 -30.30 -8.74 32.85
N ASP A 234 -31.47 -8.29 33.29
CA ASP A 234 -32.75 -8.79 32.76
C ASP A 234 -32.99 -8.27 31.33
N LEU A 235 -32.83 -9.18 30.37
CA LEU A 235 -32.96 -8.91 28.93
C LEU A 235 -34.35 -8.39 28.52
N ALA A 236 -35.38 -8.58 29.34
CA ALA A 236 -36.74 -8.10 29.08
C ALA A 236 -36.99 -6.65 29.53
N ALA A 237 -36.18 -6.12 30.47
CA ALA A 237 -36.36 -4.77 31.00
C ALA A 237 -35.78 -3.66 30.11
N LEU A 238 -34.92 -4.03 29.14
CA LEU A 238 -34.20 -3.09 28.27
C LEU A 238 -34.94 -2.73 26.97
N ASP A 239 -36.08 -3.37 26.66
CA ASP A 239 -36.84 -3.12 25.43
C ASP A 239 -37.88 -1.98 25.56
N GLU A 240 -38.10 -1.39 26.76
CA GLU A 240 -39.12 -0.33 26.97
C GLU A 240 -38.59 1.13 27.01
N ASP A 241 -37.28 1.36 27.12
CA ASP A 241 -36.70 2.71 27.41
C ASP A 241 -35.95 3.40 26.24
N GLU A 242 -35.88 2.80 25.03
CA GLU A 242 -35.19 3.44 23.88
C GLU A 242 -36.02 4.49 23.12
N ASP A 243 -37.31 4.69 23.46
CA ASP A 243 -38.14 5.78 22.91
C ASP A 243 -38.23 6.97 23.88
N VAL A 244 -37.41 8.00 23.60
CA VAL A 244 -37.40 9.35 24.22
C VAL A 244 -36.75 9.48 25.62
N ARG A 245 -35.41 9.72 25.64
CA ARG A 245 -34.77 10.84 26.39
C ARG A 245 -33.26 10.99 26.14
N GLY A 246 -32.90 11.83 25.16
CA GLY A 246 -31.66 12.60 25.27
C GLY A 246 -31.90 13.80 26.17
N SER A 247 -31.45 13.76 27.43
CA SER A 247 -31.61 14.90 28.36
C SER A 247 -30.45 15.01 29.35
N THR A 248 -29.55 15.95 29.08
CA THR A 248 -28.68 16.53 30.11
C THR A 248 -29.51 17.17 31.22
N ARG A 249 -29.30 16.74 32.47
CA ARG A 249 -28.86 17.66 33.55
C ARG A 249 -28.51 16.93 34.84
N ALA A 250 -27.37 17.32 35.39
CA ALA A 250 -26.87 16.87 36.68
C ALA A 250 -27.61 17.53 37.86
N SER A 251 -27.68 16.80 38.97
CA SER A 251 -27.37 17.34 40.31
C SER A 251 -27.21 16.17 41.28
N GLY A 252 -26.06 16.05 41.94
CA GLY A 252 -25.83 15.00 42.94
C GLY A 252 -26.36 15.37 44.33
N SER A 253 -26.66 14.36 45.14
CA SER A 253 -26.22 14.31 46.55
C SER A 253 -26.41 12.93 47.16
N THR A 254 -25.31 12.38 47.64
CA THR A 254 -25.14 11.60 48.88
C THR A 254 -26.37 10.92 49.50
N GLU A 255 -26.36 9.58 49.54
CA GLU A 255 -26.77 8.84 50.74
C GLU A 255 -25.71 7.78 51.10
N ALA A 256 -25.38 7.73 52.40
CA ALA A 256 -24.60 6.69 53.05
C ALA A 256 -25.26 6.45 54.43
N PRO A 257 -25.08 5.27 55.06
CA PRO A 257 -26.23 4.49 55.53
C PRO A 257 -26.64 4.73 56.99
N ALA A 258 -27.72 4.06 57.40
CA ALA A 258 -28.35 4.23 58.69
C ALA A 258 -27.64 3.51 59.86
N SER A 259 -27.54 4.23 60.98
CA SER A 259 -27.55 3.78 62.39
C SER A 259 -26.33 3.03 62.98
N ILE A 260 -25.66 3.66 63.95
CA ILE A 260 -25.54 3.19 65.36
C ILE A 260 -24.98 4.31 66.27
N GLU A 261 -25.63 4.47 67.43
CA GLU A 261 -25.20 5.02 68.74
C GLU A 261 -24.57 6.43 68.98
N GLU A 262 -25.17 7.07 70.00
CA GLU A 262 -24.59 7.85 71.12
C GLU A 262 -24.21 9.36 71.05
N LEU A 263 -24.94 10.09 71.91
CA LEU A 263 -24.49 11.14 72.85
C LEU A 263 -24.08 12.55 72.33
N GLY A 264 -24.84 13.56 72.78
CA GLY A 264 -24.29 14.90 73.06
C GLY A 264 -25.04 16.10 72.48
N SER A 265 -25.89 16.72 73.31
CA SER A 265 -25.88 18.15 73.68
C SER A 265 -24.93 19.11 72.90
N MET A 266 -25.29 20.35 72.53
CA MET A 266 -26.17 21.29 73.24
C MET A 266 -26.52 22.54 72.37
N GLU A 267 -27.52 23.32 72.83
CA GLU A 267 -27.75 24.76 72.60
C GLU A 267 -28.18 25.33 71.22
N ALA A 268 -29.28 26.10 71.30
CA ALA A 268 -29.72 27.18 70.37
C ALA A 268 -29.35 28.55 71.03
N PRO A 269 -29.91 29.74 70.66
CA PRO A 269 -30.74 30.17 69.51
C PRO A 269 -30.22 31.48 68.84
N GLY A 270 -30.95 32.08 67.88
CA GLY A 270 -30.53 33.35 67.26
C GLY A 270 -31.52 34.02 66.28
N SER A 271 -32.65 34.51 66.79
CA SER A 271 -33.65 35.38 66.14
C SER A 271 -33.14 36.60 65.35
N ILE A 272 -33.92 37.08 64.36
CA ILE A 272 -34.63 38.40 64.38
C ILE A 272 -35.58 38.56 63.16
N GLU A 273 -36.64 39.36 63.36
CA GLU A 273 -37.80 39.61 62.47
C GLU A 273 -37.45 40.57 61.30
N VAL A 274 -38.33 40.83 60.31
CA VAL A 274 -39.41 41.85 60.36
C VAL A 274 -40.45 41.64 59.22
N SER A 275 -41.71 42.04 59.47
CA SER A 275 -42.89 42.15 58.57
C SER A 275 -42.65 42.80 57.19
N GLY A 276 -43.44 42.67 56.12
CA GLY A 276 -44.80 42.12 55.85
C GLY A 276 -45.24 42.59 54.43
N SER A 277 -46.48 42.51 53.92
CA SER A 277 -47.75 41.85 54.32
C SER A 277 -48.83 42.08 53.22
N THR A 278 -49.79 41.15 53.03
CA THR A 278 -51.09 41.27 52.27
C THR A 278 -51.03 41.56 50.75
N ASP A 279 -51.90 41.04 49.87
CA ASP A 279 -53.19 40.34 50.07
C ASP A 279 -53.55 39.33 48.94
N ALA A 280 -54.59 38.51 49.15
CA ALA A 280 -54.88 37.28 48.39
C ALA A 280 -55.77 37.40 47.11
N ARG A 281 -55.92 36.27 46.40
CA ARG A 281 -56.79 36.08 45.20
C ARG A 281 -57.75 34.88 45.36
N GLU A 282 -58.97 35.07 44.85
CA GLU A 282 -60.07 34.12 44.59
C GLU A 282 -60.81 34.64 43.30
N GLU A 283 -61.63 33.94 42.51
CA GLU A 283 -62.09 32.53 42.39
C GLU A 283 -62.30 32.22 40.86
N PRO A 284 -62.78 31.04 40.40
CA PRO A 284 -62.44 30.50 39.07
C PRO A 284 -63.58 30.39 38.00
N SER A 285 -63.17 30.31 36.71
CA SER A 285 -63.77 29.56 35.55
C SER A 285 -65.28 29.70 35.18
N PRO A 286 -65.81 29.12 34.06
CA PRO A 286 -65.20 28.45 32.89
C PRO A 286 -65.77 28.83 31.46
N ALA A 287 -65.26 28.17 30.40
CA ALA A 287 -65.91 27.85 29.09
C ALA A 287 -66.08 29.00 28.03
N ALA A 288 -66.06 28.82 26.69
CA ALA A 288 -65.96 27.64 25.80
C ALA A 288 -65.49 27.97 24.33
N ARG A 289 -65.08 26.91 23.59
CA ARG A 289 -65.10 26.69 22.11
C ARG A 289 -64.14 27.43 21.14
N MET A 290 -63.48 26.61 20.30
CA MET A 290 -62.85 26.89 19.00
C MET A 290 -63.37 25.87 17.97
N PRO A 291 -63.32 26.16 16.65
CA PRO A 291 -62.68 25.19 15.74
C PRO A 291 -61.87 25.79 14.56
N SER A 292 -60.93 24.99 14.06
CA SER A 292 -60.38 24.96 12.69
C SER A 292 -59.44 26.08 12.20
N SER A 293 -58.14 25.85 12.28
CA SER A 293 -57.29 25.52 11.10
C SER A 293 -55.86 25.21 11.55
N ALA A 294 -55.25 24.15 11.02
CA ALA A 294 -53.89 23.73 11.38
C ALA A 294 -52.97 23.77 10.15
N PRO A 295 -51.77 24.39 10.23
CA PRO A 295 -50.70 24.18 9.26
C PRO A 295 -50.01 22.82 9.48
N PRO A 296 -49.33 22.26 8.47
CA PRO A 296 -48.67 20.96 8.59
C PRO A 296 -47.38 21.03 9.44
N PRO A 297 -46.95 19.91 10.05
CA PRO A 297 -45.69 19.85 10.78
C PRO A 297 -44.47 19.92 9.84
N PRO A 298 -43.31 20.42 10.32
CA PRO A 298 -42.07 20.38 9.57
C PRO A 298 -41.60 18.94 9.35
N ARG A 299 -41.09 18.64 8.15
CA ARG A 299 -40.50 17.33 7.83
C ARG A 299 -39.14 17.20 8.50
N SER A 300 -39.00 16.24 9.41
CA SER A 300 -37.70 15.72 9.85
C SER A 300 -37.07 14.95 8.69
N VAL A 301 -36.00 15.49 8.10
CA VAL A 301 -35.17 14.76 7.13
C VAL A 301 -34.18 13.90 7.92
N ARG A 302 -34.17 12.59 7.65
CA ARG A 302 -33.14 11.65 8.13
C ARG A 302 -31.79 12.07 7.56
N ALA A 303 -30.74 12.09 8.38
CA ALA A 303 -29.37 12.23 7.88
C ALA A 303 -28.97 10.98 7.08
N PRO A 304 -28.38 11.14 5.88
CA PRO A 304 -27.61 10.09 5.22
C PRO A 304 -26.19 10.01 5.81
N ASP A 305 -25.59 8.83 5.69
CA ASP A 305 -24.26 8.46 6.17
C ASP A 305 -23.18 8.81 5.11
N PRO A 306 -22.15 9.64 5.40
CA PRO A 306 -21.23 10.14 4.39
C PRO A 306 -20.10 9.14 4.06
N SER A 307 -20.38 8.17 3.19
CA SER A 307 -19.36 7.29 2.62
C SER A 307 -18.34 8.05 1.78
N ARG A 308 -17.04 7.78 1.97
CA ARG A 308 -15.91 8.43 1.26
C ARG A 308 -16.04 8.31 -0.27
N ILE A 309 -15.69 9.40 -0.96
CA ILE A 309 -15.79 9.52 -2.42
C ILE A 309 -14.37 9.68 -2.99
N SER A 310 -13.73 8.56 -3.27
CA SER A 310 -12.44 8.51 -3.98
C SER A 310 -12.68 8.11 -5.43
N VAL A 311 -12.03 8.80 -6.37
CA VAL A 311 -12.33 8.65 -7.80
C VAL A 311 -11.05 8.41 -8.60
N LEU A 312 -10.87 7.15 -8.98
CA LEU A 312 -9.78 6.68 -9.84
C LEU A 312 -10.11 6.87 -11.32
N LEU A 313 -9.07 7.16 -12.10
CA LEU A 313 -9.12 7.38 -13.55
C LEU A 313 -8.35 6.26 -14.26
N ASP A 314 -9.05 5.43 -15.04
CA ASP A 314 -8.43 4.36 -15.82
C ASP A 314 -7.46 4.90 -16.89
N GLU A 315 -6.40 4.12 -17.15
CA GLU A 315 -5.56 4.25 -18.35
C GLU A 315 -6.04 3.28 -19.45
N ASP A 316 -5.90 3.70 -20.73
CA ASP A 316 -6.40 2.94 -21.88
C ASP A 316 -5.73 1.55 -22.05
N PRO A 317 -6.49 0.51 -22.44
CA PRO A 317 -5.97 -0.84 -22.57
C PRO A 317 -5.12 -1.02 -23.84
N VAL A 318 -3.80 -1.11 -23.69
CA VAL A 318 -2.92 -1.66 -24.72
C VAL A 318 -3.10 -3.18 -24.77
N ALA A 319 -3.49 -3.71 -25.93
CA ALA A 319 -3.75 -5.13 -26.11
C ALA A 319 -2.52 -6.01 -25.84
N LEU A 320 -2.61 -6.87 -24.82
CA LEU A 320 -1.61 -7.88 -24.47
C LEU A 320 -2.03 -9.24 -25.04
N GLU A 321 -1.31 -9.73 -26.04
CA GLU A 321 -1.26 -11.16 -26.35
C GLU A 321 -0.59 -11.91 -25.20
N ALA A 322 -1.06 -13.13 -24.92
CA ALA A 322 -0.69 -13.87 -23.71
C ALA A 322 0.81 -14.23 -23.64
N LEU A 323 1.44 -13.90 -22.52
CA LEU A 323 2.79 -14.35 -22.12
C LEU A 323 2.72 -15.29 -20.89
N PRO A 324 3.72 -16.16 -20.66
CA PRO A 324 3.66 -17.21 -19.64
C PRO A 324 3.87 -16.70 -18.20
N PRO A 325 3.47 -17.47 -17.17
CA PRO A 325 3.49 -17.02 -15.78
C PRO A 325 4.88 -17.10 -15.15
N SER A 326 5.63 -16.00 -15.16
CA SER A 326 6.79 -15.77 -14.31
C SER A 326 7.08 -14.28 -14.17
N VAL A 327 7.70 -13.89 -13.04
CA VAL A 327 7.95 -12.51 -12.58
C VAL A 327 6.74 -11.83 -11.92
N ARG A 328 6.58 -12.06 -10.60
CA ARG A 328 5.94 -11.08 -9.71
C ARG A 328 6.92 -9.91 -9.48
N ALA A 329 6.41 -8.69 -9.45
CA ALA A 329 7.12 -7.53 -8.90
C ALA A 329 7.49 -7.79 -7.42
N PRO A 330 8.58 -7.21 -6.89
CA PRO A 330 8.91 -7.32 -5.47
C PRO A 330 7.81 -6.68 -4.61
N ASP A 331 7.46 -7.39 -3.54
CA ASP A 331 6.45 -7.00 -2.56
C ASP A 331 7.08 -6.01 -1.56
N PRO A 332 6.56 -4.78 -1.39
CA PRO A 332 7.15 -3.79 -0.50
C PRO A 332 7.15 -4.23 0.97
N SER A 333 6.26 -5.15 1.40
CA SER A 333 6.23 -5.66 2.77
C SER A 333 7.49 -6.47 3.15
N ARG A 334 8.20 -7.04 2.15
CA ARG A 334 9.43 -7.81 2.40
C ARG A 334 10.61 -6.95 2.81
N ILE A 335 10.60 -5.67 2.45
CA ILE A 335 11.72 -4.75 2.64
C ILE A 335 12.09 -4.59 4.13
N SER A 336 11.09 -4.59 5.02
CA SER A 336 11.32 -4.47 6.47
C SER A 336 11.76 -5.80 7.11
N VAL A 337 11.06 -6.90 6.78
CA VAL A 337 11.20 -8.22 7.45
C VAL A 337 12.58 -8.85 7.30
N LEU A 338 13.32 -8.51 6.23
CA LEU A 338 14.63 -9.11 5.93
C LEU A 338 15.77 -8.65 6.85
N LEU A 339 15.53 -7.65 7.69
CA LEU A 339 16.56 -6.84 8.35
C LEU A 339 16.48 -6.86 9.90
N ASP A 340 15.56 -7.62 10.49
CA ASP A 340 15.19 -7.53 11.92
C ASP A 340 15.81 -8.62 12.84
N ASP A 341 16.97 -9.18 12.46
CA ASP A 341 17.81 -9.94 13.39
C ASP A 341 18.42 -8.97 14.43
N GLU A 342 17.86 -8.92 15.65
CA GLU A 342 18.46 -8.14 16.76
C GLU A 342 19.89 -8.61 17.09
N PRO A 343 20.84 -7.70 17.35
CA PRO A 343 22.16 -8.07 17.84
C PRO A 343 22.05 -8.60 19.28
N VAL A 344 22.40 -9.88 19.46
CA VAL A 344 22.44 -10.55 20.78
C VAL A 344 23.23 -9.72 21.79
N ALA A 345 22.58 -9.36 22.90
CA ALA A 345 23.17 -8.52 23.94
C ALA A 345 24.48 -9.11 24.50
N ALA A 346 25.59 -8.42 24.24
CA ALA A 346 26.90 -8.74 24.80
C ALA A 346 27.15 -7.98 26.12
N GLU A 347 27.69 -8.66 27.12
CA GLU A 347 28.01 -8.06 28.43
C GLU A 347 29.04 -6.91 28.31
N PRO A 348 28.95 -5.86 29.14
CA PRO A 348 29.83 -4.70 29.05
C PRO A 348 31.28 -5.02 29.44
N ALA A 349 32.20 -4.79 28.50
CA ALA A 349 33.64 -4.92 28.73
C ALA A 349 34.19 -3.79 29.64
N PRO A 350 35.24 -4.05 30.44
CA PRO A 350 35.79 -3.07 31.38
C PRO A 350 36.55 -1.92 30.68
N PRO A 351 36.61 -0.73 31.28
CA PRO A 351 37.13 0.47 30.62
C PRO A 351 38.65 0.43 30.38
N ILE A 352 39.04 0.81 29.17
CA ILE A 352 40.43 0.95 28.71
C ILE A 352 41.00 2.30 29.19
N PRO A 353 42.24 2.37 29.71
CA PRO A 353 42.82 3.63 30.19
C PRO A 353 43.16 4.60 29.04
N PRO A 354 43.16 5.93 29.30
CA PRO A 354 43.30 6.93 28.25
C PRO A 354 44.69 6.93 27.58
N PRO A 355 44.76 7.18 26.25
CA PRO A 355 46.01 7.28 25.53
C PRO A 355 46.82 8.53 25.92
N ARG A 356 48.14 8.43 25.82
CA ARG A 356 49.08 9.52 26.15
C ARG A 356 49.19 10.54 25.01
N ASP A 357 49.42 11.80 25.39
CA ASP A 357 49.69 12.91 24.48
C ASP A 357 50.78 12.59 23.44
N SER A 358 50.46 12.84 22.17
CA SER A 358 51.48 13.22 21.17
C SER A 358 50.89 14.23 20.19
N ALA A 359 51.38 15.46 20.24
CA ALA A 359 50.91 16.55 19.39
C ALA A 359 51.60 16.52 18.02
N ALA A 360 50.81 16.52 16.94
CA ALA A 360 51.31 16.73 15.58
C ALA A 360 50.31 17.54 14.72
N SER A 361 50.56 18.85 14.68
CA SER A 361 50.15 19.83 13.66
C SER A 361 49.15 19.45 12.56
N VAL A 362 48.00 20.14 12.57
CA VAL A 362 47.02 20.21 11.47
C VAL A 362 47.67 20.74 10.17
N GLN A 363 47.35 20.12 9.03
CA GLN A 363 47.62 20.67 7.70
C GLN A 363 46.36 20.63 6.84
N SER A 364 45.86 21.81 6.44
CA SER A 364 44.61 21.97 5.69
C SER A 364 44.82 21.77 4.18
N TYR A 365 43.92 21.03 3.52
CA TYR A 365 43.85 20.93 2.05
C TYR A 365 42.76 21.86 1.46
N PRO A 366 43.03 22.54 0.32
CA PRO A 366 42.09 23.46 -0.34
C PRO A 366 41.08 22.73 -1.27
N PRO A 367 39.98 23.40 -1.69
CA PRO A 367 38.90 22.77 -2.45
C PRO A 367 39.29 22.34 -3.88
N PRO A 368 38.61 21.33 -4.46
CA PRO A 368 38.95 20.77 -5.76
C PRO A 368 38.60 21.71 -6.92
N ARG A 369 39.51 21.77 -7.92
CA ARG A 369 39.27 22.47 -9.19
C ARG A 369 38.63 21.53 -10.22
N ARG A 370 37.76 22.08 -11.07
CA ARG A 370 37.20 21.40 -12.26
C ARG A 370 38.28 20.92 -13.22
N SER A 371 38.12 19.73 -13.78
CA SER A 371 38.94 19.18 -14.87
C SER A 371 38.07 18.56 -15.97
N HIS A 372 38.58 18.64 -17.20
CA HIS A 372 37.95 18.12 -18.43
C HIS A 372 38.20 16.60 -18.61
N PRO A 373 37.42 15.90 -19.46
CA PRO A 373 37.47 14.44 -19.56
C PRO A 373 38.79 13.91 -20.19
N PRO A 374 39.27 12.73 -19.77
CA PRO A 374 40.48 12.12 -20.33
C PRO A 374 40.22 11.44 -21.68
N SER A 375 41.20 11.54 -22.57
CA SER A 375 41.23 10.86 -23.86
C SER A 375 41.67 9.40 -23.74
N GLN A 376 41.14 8.55 -24.61
CA GLN A 376 41.43 7.11 -24.65
C GLN A 376 42.90 6.84 -25.03
N THR A 377 43.54 5.90 -24.33
CA THR A 377 44.79 5.25 -24.75
C THR A 377 44.65 3.73 -24.59
N PRO A 378 45.14 2.91 -25.55
CA PRO A 378 44.93 1.47 -25.56
C PRO A 378 45.91 0.71 -24.62
N PRO A 379 45.54 -0.50 -24.16
CA PRO A 379 46.37 -1.32 -23.27
C PRO A 379 47.58 -1.98 -23.99
N PRO A 380 48.63 -2.35 -23.25
CA PRO A 380 49.84 -2.98 -23.79
C PRO A 380 49.66 -4.48 -24.15
N PRO A 381 50.48 -5.04 -25.05
CA PRO A 381 50.37 -6.43 -25.49
C PRO A 381 50.87 -7.44 -24.44
N LEU A 382 50.21 -8.59 -24.34
CA LEU A 382 50.55 -9.69 -23.44
C LEU A 382 51.80 -10.47 -23.88
N ARG A 383 52.53 -11.01 -22.89
CA ARG A 383 53.75 -11.80 -23.09
C ARG A 383 53.45 -13.20 -23.67
N SER A 384 54.27 -13.62 -24.62
CA SER A 384 54.30 -14.98 -25.17
C SER A 384 55.04 -15.97 -24.25
N TYR A 385 54.51 -17.19 -24.12
CA TYR A 385 55.23 -18.36 -23.59
C TYR A 385 55.94 -19.16 -24.73
N PRO A 386 56.99 -19.96 -24.43
CA PRO A 386 57.98 -20.39 -25.41
C PRO A 386 57.56 -21.64 -26.23
N PRO A 387 58.18 -21.85 -27.42
CA PRO A 387 57.83 -22.96 -28.31
C PRO A 387 58.48 -24.29 -27.90
N ILE A 388 57.73 -25.39 -28.04
CA ILE A 388 58.27 -26.75 -27.95
C ILE A 388 58.76 -27.23 -29.33
N ARG A 389 59.87 -27.96 -29.34
CA ARG A 389 60.72 -28.27 -30.50
C ARG A 389 60.05 -29.08 -31.60
N SER A 390 60.38 -28.73 -32.84
CA SER A 390 60.25 -29.57 -34.02
C SER A 390 61.45 -30.53 -34.21
N TYR A 391 61.19 -31.66 -34.87
CA TYR A 391 62.16 -32.57 -35.48
C TYR A 391 61.54 -33.13 -36.79
N PRO A 392 62.30 -33.70 -37.74
CA PRO A 392 62.22 -33.24 -39.14
C PRO A 392 61.67 -34.29 -40.11
N PRO A 393 61.29 -33.88 -41.34
CA PRO A 393 60.77 -34.79 -42.36
C PRO A 393 61.89 -35.48 -43.17
N GLY A 394 61.62 -36.72 -43.60
CA GLY A 394 62.17 -37.26 -44.85
C GLY A 394 62.94 -38.58 -44.76
N ARG A 395 62.37 -39.65 -45.35
CA ARG A 395 63.06 -40.52 -46.32
C ARG A 395 62.06 -41.36 -47.13
N SER A 396 62.07 -41.14 -48.46
CA SER A 396 61.44 -41.99 -49.48
C SER A 396 62.24 -43.29 -49.68
N TYR A 397 61.68 -44.37 -50.25
CA TYR A 397 61.58 -44.70 -51.69
C TYR A 397 61.06 -46.17 -51.82
N PRO A 398 60.75 -46.75 -53.00
CA PRO A 398 60.18 -46.18 -54.24
C PRO A 398 58.99 -47.04 -54.80
N PRO A 399 58.22 -46.54 -55.78
CA PRO A 399 57.56 -47.38 -56.79
C PRO A 399 58.38 -47.46 -58.09
N PRO A 400 58.58 -48.65 -58.71
CA PRO A 400 59.28 -48.74 -59.99
C PRO A 400 58.35 -48.57 -61.21
N ALA A 401 58.77 -47.64 -62.09
CA ALA A 401 58.76 -47.71 -63.55
C ALA A 401 57.48 -48.08 -64.35
N GLY A 402 57.06 -47.13 -65.23
CA GLY A 402 56.44 -47.47 -66.52
C GLY A 402 55.45 -46.44 -67.06
N GLY A 403 55.90 -45.48 -67.88
CA GLY A 403 54.98 -44.55 -68.59
C GLY A 403 55.66 -43.28 -69.11
N VAL A 404 56.21 -43.34 -70.33
CA VAL A 404 56.97 -42.23 -70.94
C VAL A 404 56.09 -41.03 -71.28
N SER A 405 56.50 -39.84 -70.82
CA SER A 405 56.00 -38.56 -71.35
C SER A 405 56.69 -38.16 -72.66
N LYS A 406 55.87 -37.73 -73.62
CA LYS A 406 56.19 -36.67 -74.60
C LYS A 406 54.88 -35.93 -74.89
N SER A 407 54.76 -34.61 -74.96
CA SER A 407 55.60 -33.46 -74.60
C SER A 407 54.94 -32.25 -75.28
N GLN A 408 55.00 -31.08 -74.66
CA GLN A 408 54.64 -29.75 -75.22
C GLN A 408 53.13 -29.46 -75.39
N VAL A 409 52.53 -28.36 -74.89
CA VAL A 409 52.92 -26.94 -74.66
C VAL A 409 52.38 -26.01 -75.76
N PHE A 410 51.36 -25.23 -75.37
CA PHE A 410 50.89 -23.94 -75.91
C PHE A 410 50.31 -23.86 -77.32
N GLY A 411 49.31 -22.97 -77.49
CA GLY A 411 48.93 -22.45 -78.80
C GLY A 411 47.44 -22.16 -78.98
N SER A 412 46.97 -21.03 -78.43
CA SER A 412 45.66 -20.44 -78.73
C SER A 412 45.37 -20.26 -80.23
N ALA A 413 44.15 -20.59 -80.68
CA ALA A 413 43.28 -19.70 -81.49
C ALA A 413 42.05 -20.45 -82.03
N GLY A 414 40.98 -19.70 -82.32
CA GLY A 414 40.17 -19.95 -83.51
C GLY A 414 38.93 -20.83 -83.34
N GLU A 415 37.80 -20.14 -83.23
CA GLU A 415 36.44 -20.58 -83.54
C GLU A 415 36.34 -21.55 -84.75
N SER A 416 35.46 -22.54 -84.68
CA SER A 416 34.51 -22.86 -85.76
C SER A 416 33.47 -23.89 -85.32
N GLY A 417 32.22 -23.69 -85.74
CA GLY A 417 31.15 -24.67 -85.61
C GLY A 417 31.37 -25.90 -86.53
N PRO A 418 30.61 -26.99 -86.31
CA PRO A 418 30.95 -28.30 -86.85
C PRO A 418 30.56 -28.46 -88.34
N PRO A 419 31.40 -29.10 -89.17
CA PRO A 419 30.94 -29.76 -90.39
C PRO A 419 30.25 -31.10 -90.05
N PRO A 420 29.28 -31.55 -90.87
CA PRO A 420 28.37 -32.62 -90.49
C PRO A 420 28.92 -34.03 -90.77
N GLY A 421 28.39 -35.02 -90.05
CA GLY A 421 28.34 -36.39 -90.57
C GLY A 421 29.17 -37.46 -89.87
N TRP A 422 29.16 -37.52 -88.53
CA TRP A 422 29.11 -38.82 -87.83
C TRP A 422 28.60 -38.67 -86.39
N SER A 423 27.29 -38.85 -86.22
CA SER A 423 26.71 -39.20 -84.94
C SER A 423 27.14 -40.63 -84.59
N ALA A 424 28.05 -40.78 -83.62
CA ALA A 424 28.12 -42.03 -82.89
C ALA A 424 26.73 -42.27 -82.28
N PRO A 425 26.12 -43.45 -82.46
CA PRO A 425 24.84 -43.73 -81.81
C PRO A 425 25.05 -43.61 -80.30
N PRO A 426 24.09 -43.05 -79.54
CA PRO A 426 24.13 -43.21 -78.10
C PRO A 426 24.20 -44.71 -77.83
N VAL A 427 25.14 -45.14 -76.98
CA VAL A 427 24.99 -46.44 -76.34
C VAL A 427 23.75 -46.27 -75.47
N ALA A 428 22.62 -46.72 -76.01
CA ALA A 428 21.38 -46.79 -75.27
C ALA A 428 21.65 -47.71 -74.08
N SER A 429 21.83 -47.09 -72.92
CA SER A 429 21.53 -47.75 -71.66
C SER A 429 20.17 -48.42 -71.84
N PRO A 430 19.97 -49.70 -71.49
CA PRO A 430 18.66 -50.35 -71.58
C PRO A 430 17.68 -49.82 -70.51
N TYR A 431 17.94 -48.60 -70.03
CA TYR A 431 17.31 -47.89 -68.96
C TYR A 431 17.07 -46.45 -69.44
N GLY A 432 15.87 -45.90 -69.24
CA GLY A 432 15.56 -44.48 -69.47
C GLY A 432 16.40 -43.49 -68.64
N PRO A 433 16.14 -42.18 -68.74
CA PRO A 433 16.78 -41.18 -67.88
C PRO A 433 16.62 -41.53 -66.40
N ALA A 434 17.61 -41.18 -65.57
CA ALA A 434 17.61 -41.54 -64.16
C ALA A 434 16.36 -41.01 -63.42
N GLU A 435 15.81 -39.87 -63.86
CA GLU A 435 14.58 -39.25 -63.34
C GLU A 435 13.33 -40.17 -63.46
N ASP A 436 13.22 -40.98 -64.53
CA ASP A 436 12.13 -41.95 -64.68
C ASP A 436 12.19 -43.02 -63.58
N TYR A 437 13.40 -43.48 -63.24
CA TYR A 437 13.60 -44.47 -62.16
C TYR A 437 13.43 -43.87 -60.77
N LEU A 438 13.74 -42.59 -60.59
CA LEU A 438 13.55 -41.90 -59.31
C LEU A 438 12.07 -41.63 -59.05
N SER A 439 11.34 -41.13 -60.05
CA SER A 439 9.90 -40.89 -59.94
C SER A 439 9.09 -42.18 -59.78
N GLU A 440 9.45 -43.26 -60.48
CA GLU A 440 8.83 -44.57 -60.28
C GLU A 440 9.17 -45.16 -58.89
N ALA A 441 10.40 -44.98 -58.40
CA ALA A 441 10.77 -45.39 -57.05
C ALA A 441 10.06 -44.60 -55.95
N GLU A 442 9.84 -43.29 -56.14
CA GLU A 442 9.03 -42.44 -55.27
C GLU A 442 7.56 -42.88 -55.27
N ARG A 443 6.99 -43.19 -56.45
CA ARG A 443 5.61 -43.70 -56.58
C ARG A 443 5.42 -45.02 -55.83
N LEU A 444 6.32 -45.98 -56.05
CA LEU A 444 6.29 -47.29 -55.37
C LEU A 444 6.49 -47.16 -53.86
N ALA A 445 7.35 -46.23 -53.41
CA ALA A 445 7.52 -45.94 -51.98
C ALA A 445 6.24 -45.34 -51.37
N GLY A 446 5.54 -44.46 -52.09
CA GLY A 446 4.24 -43.92 -51.68
C GLY A 446 3.11 -44.97 -51.64
N GLU A 447 3.21 -46.01 -52.46
CA GLU A 447 2.33 -47.20 -52.44
C GLU A 447 2.75 -48.25 -51.40
N ASN A 448 3.79 -47.97 -50.60
CA ASN A 448 4.39 -48.87 -49.60
C ASN A 448 4.99 -50.16 -50.18
N ASP A 449 5.29 -50.22 -51.49
CA ASP A 449 6.10 -51.28 -52.11
C ASP A 449 7.60 -50.94 -51.95
N LEU A 450 8.09 -51.19 -50.74
CA LEU A 450 9.47 -50.86 -50.34
C LEU A 450 10.52 -51.65 -51.15
N ASP A 451 10.23 -52.90 -51.56
CA ASP A 451 11.16 -53.74 -52.32
C ASP A 451 11.16 -53.41 -53.82
N GLY A 452 10.01 -53.05 -54.39
CA GLY A 452 9.91 -52.44 -55.72
C GLY A 452 10.67 -51.12 -55.79
N ALA A 453 10.41 -50.20 -54.86
CA ALA A 453 11.12 -48.92 -54.76
C ALA A 453 12.65 -49.10 -54.60
N LEU A 454 13.10 -50.02 -53.74
CA LEU A 454 14.53 -50.37 -53.60
C LEU A 454 15.14 -50.95 -54.88
N THR A 455 14.34 -51.52 -55.79
CA THR A 455 14.81 -52.07 -57.07
C THR A 455 14.97 -50.97 -58.10
N GLU A 456 14.00 -50.05 -58.20
CA GLU A 456 14.09 -48.89 -59.11
C GLU A 456 15.19 -47.90 -58.66
N TYR A 457 15.37 -47.64 -57.36
CA TYR A 457 16.50 -46.85 -56.85
C TYR A 457 17.88 -47.48 -57.18
N LYS A 458 18.00 -48.81 -57.21
CA LYS A 458 19.24 -49.48 -57.66
C LYS A 458 19.48 -49.31 -59.16
N LYS A 459 18.42 -49.31 -59.99
CA LYS A 459 18.52 -49.00 -61.42
C LYS A 459 18.94 -47.55 -61.63
N ALA A 460 18.35 -46.59 -60.89
CA ALA A 460 18.78 -45.19 -60.91
C ALA A 460 20.30 -45.05 -60.62
N LEU A 461 20.82 -45.72 -59.58
CA LEU A 461 22.27 -45.74 -59.29
C LEU A 461 23.15 -46.38 -60.37
N ALA A 462 22.61 -47.26 -61.21
CA ALA A 462 23.32 -47.85 -62.34
C ALA A 462 23.35 -46.93 -63.56
N VAL A 463 22.36 -46.04 -63.71
CA VAL A 463 22.29 -45.02 -64.78
C VAL A 463 23.06 -43.75 -64.42
N LEU A 464 23.01 -43.32 -63.15
CA LEU A 464 23.75 -42.13 -62.68
C LEU A 464 25.26 -42.30 -62.84
N GLY A 465 25.90 -41.41 -63.60
CA GLY A 465 27.33 -41.47 -63.89
C GLY A 465 28.22 -41.20 -62.67
N LEU A 466 29.47 -41.67 -62.70
CA LEU A 466 30.43 -41.50 -61.59
C LEU A 466 30.79 -40.03 -61.28
N GLY A 467 30.49 -39.09 -62.20
CA GLY A 467 30.60 -37.65 -61.97
C GLY A 467 29.44 -37.06 -61.14
N GLN A 468 28.26 -37.69 -61.15
CA GLN A 468 27.04 -37.25 -60.48
C GLN A 468 27.05 -37.62 -58.98
N LYS A 469 28.09 -37.19 -58.27
CA LYS A 469 28.36 -37.63 -56.88
C LYS A 469 27.24 -37.27 -55.90
N ARG A 470 26.65 -36.07 -56.02
CA ARG A 470 25.57 -35.59 -55.14
C ARG A 470 24.27 -36.35 -55.37
N GLU A 471 23.85 -36.52 -56.62
CA GLU A 471 22.67 -37.33 -56.98
C GLU A 471 22.83 -38.78 -56.53
N ARG A 472 24.01 -39.39 -56.72
CA ARG A 472 24.29 -40.76 -56.23
C ARG A 472 24.24 -40.86 -54.71
N ALA A 473 24.71 -39.84 -53.97
CA ALA A 473 24.60 -39.79 -52.52
C ALA A 473 23.14 -39.66 -52.07
N ASP A 474 22.33 -38.86 -52.76
CA ASP A 474 20.89 -38.70 -52.49
C ASP A 474 20.12 -40.03 -52.64
N VAL A 475 20.36 -40.77 -53.73
CA VAL A 475 19.73 -42.09 -53.91
C VAL A 475 20.18 -43.10 -52.85
N HIS A 476 21.43 -43.02 -52.38
CA HIS A 476 21.88 -43.85 -51.27
C HIS A 476 21.20 -43.49 -49.94
N VAL A 477 20.89 -42.21 -49.69
CA VAL A 477 20.06 -41.77 -48.54
C VAL A 477 18.64 -42.33 -48.65
N ARG A 478 17.98 -42.21 -49.81
CA ARG A 478 16.62 -42.75 -50.02
C ARG A 478 16.56 -44.27 -49.82
N ILE A 479 17.55 -45.00 -50.35
CA ILE A 479 17.70 -46.45 -50.12
C ILE A 479 17.86 -46.76 -48.63
N ALA A 480 18.61 -45.94 -47.88
CA ALA A 480 18.79 -46.12 -46.46
C ALA A 480 17.50 -45.84 -45.66
N SER A 481 16.75 -44.80 -46.00
CA SER A 481 15.43 -44.50 -45.42
C SER A 481 14.41 -45.63 -45.64
N LEU A 482 14.34 -46.21 -46.85
CA LEU A 482 13.49 -47.38 -47.10
C LEU A 482 13.92 -48.60 -46.28
N ARG A 483 15.23 -48.82 -46.11
CA ARG A 483 15.77 -49.93 -45.28
C ARG A 483 15.48 -49.74 -43.79
N TRP A 484 15.41 -48.50 -43.33
CA TRP A 484 15.01 -48.15 -41.97
C TRP A 484 13.52 -48.43 -41.77
N GLN A 485 12.66 -48.05 -42.72
CA GLN A 485 11.23 -48.42 -42.74
C GLN A 485 11.00 -49.94 -42.79
N GLN A 486 11.90 -50.70 -43.43
CA GLN A 486 11.91 -52.18 -43.40
C GLN A 486 12.42 -52.79 -42.07
N GLU A 487 12.60 -52.01 -41.00
CA GLU A 487 13.16 -52.45 -39.71
C GLU A 487 14.58 -53.07 -39.83
N ARG A 488 15.39 -52.63 -40.81
CA ARG A 488 16.75 -53.14 -41.06
C ARG A 488 17.82 -52.08 -40.77
N PRO A 489 17.98 -51.62 -39.50
CA PRO A 489 18.80 -50.47 -39.14
C PRO A 489 20.28 -50.63 -39.54
N ARG A 490 20.88 -51.81 -39.35
CA ARG A 490 22.27 -52.08 -39.77
C ARG A 490 22.50 -51.92 -41.27
N GLU A 491 21.49 -52.22 -42.08
CA GLU A 491 21.55 -52.08 -43.54
C GLU A 491 21.24 -50.65 -44.02
N ALA A 492 20.51 -49.87 -43.21
CA ALA A 492 20.34 -48.44 -43.39
C ALA A 492 21.65 -47.69 -43.06
N VAL A 493 22.28 -47.93 -41.91
CA VAL A 493 23.61 -47.37 -41.57
C VAL A 493 24.63 -47.65 -42.67
N ALA A 494 24.71 -48.90 -43.15
CA ALA A 494 25.63 -49.27 -44.24
C ALA A 494 25.29 -48.64 -45.61
N ALA A 495 24.08 -48.13 -45.81
CA ALA A 495 23.67 -47.38 -47.00
C ALA A 495 23.93 -45.86 -46.84
N PHE A 496 23.71 -45.30 -45.65
CA PHE A 496 24.13 -43.93 -45.33
C PHE A 496 25.66 -43.77 -45.40
N GLU A 497 26.44 -44.69 -44.83
CA GLU A 497 27.91 -44.64 -44.95
C GLU A 497 28.40 -44.81 -46.40
N LYS A 498 27.62 -45.45 -47.29
CA LYS A 498 27.93 -45.44 -48.73
C LYS A 498 27.66 -44.09 -49.39
N ALA A 499 26.61 -43.37 -48.98
CA ALA A 499 26.42 -41.97 -49.41
C ALA A 499 27.62 -41.12 -48.97
N LEU A 500 28.07 -41.32 -47.72
CA LEU A 500 29.21 -40.61 -47.14
C LEU A 500 30.58 -41.00 -47.73
N GLN A 501 30.75 -42.23 -48.23
CA GLN A 501 31.95 -42.59 -49.01
C GLN A 501 32.05 -41.86 -50.35
N ILE A 502 30.91 -41.43 -50.92
CA ILE A 502 30.85 -40.69 -52.19
C ILE A 502 31.01 -39.18 -51.94
N VAL A 503 30.38 -38.66 -50.88
CA VAL A 503 30.44 -37.27 -50.42
C VAL A 503 30.61 -37.25 -48.89
N PRO A 504 31.84 -37.08 -48.36
CA PRO A 504 32.17 -37.24 -46.92
C PRO A 504 31.34 -36.42 -45.92
N GLU A 505 30.82 -35.29 -46.36
CA GLU A 505 30.09 -34.26 -45.60
C GLU A 505 28.63 -34.11 -46.10
N TYR A 506 28.03 -35.18 -46.64
CA TYR A 506 26.67 -35.11 -47.16
C TYR A 506 25.64 -35.00 -46.02
N ARG A 507 25.27 -33.76 -45.71
CA ARG A 507 24.35 -33.39 -44.62
C ARG A 507 23.09 -34.26 -44.49
N PRO A 508 22.30 -34.57 -45.55
CA PRO A 508 21.11 -35.42 -45.40
C PRO A 508 21.43 -36.85 -44.91
N ALA A 509 22.61 -37.39 -45.24
CA ALA A 509 23.06 -38.68 -44.69
C ALA A 509 23.52 -38.58 -43.24
N LEU A 510 24.14 -37.47 -42.83
CA LEU A 510 24.57 -37.23 -41.45
C LEU A 510 23.38 -37.00 -40.52
N GLU A 511 22.40 -36.17 -40.91
CA GLU A 511 21.18 -35.90 -40.13
C GLU A 511 20.32 -37.17 -39.97
N ALA A 512 20.20 -37.98 -41.03
CA ALA A 512 19.50 -39.26 -40.97
C ALA A 512 20.25 -40.30 -40.11
N LEU A 513 21.59 -40.35 -40.17
CA LEU A 513 22.41 -41.18 -39.28
C LEU A 513 22.29 -40.77 -37.81
N ILE A 514 22.29 -39.46 -37.51
CA ILE A 514 22.08 -38.94 -36.16
C ILE A 514 20.74 -39.46 -35.61
N THR A 515 19.66 -39.34 -36.39
CA THR A 515 18.33 -39.78 -35.99
C THR A 515 18.26 -41.30 -35.77
N LEU A 516 18.80 -42.09 -36.71
CA LEU A 516 18.86 -43.55 -36.59
C LEU A 516 19.72 -44.02 -35.41
N ASN A 517 20.86 -43.36 -35.15
CA ASN A 517 21.74 -43.73 -34.04
C ASN A 517 21.12 -43.43 -32.68
N VAL A 518 20.29 -42.39 -32.58
CA VAL A 518 19.46 -42.12 -31.37
C VAL A 518 18.44 -43.23 -31.15
N GLU A 519 17.67 -43.63 -32.18
CA GLU A 519 16.69 -44.72 -32.05
C GLU A 519 17.32 -46.07 -31.67
N GLN A 520 18.53 -46.33 -32.14
CA GLN A 520 19.28 -47.57 -31.83
C GLN A 520 20.10 -47.48 -30.54
N ALA A 521 20.10 -46.33 -29.84
CA ALA A 521 20.98 -46.02 -28.71
C ALA A 521 22.48 -46.26 -28.99
N ASP A 522 22.92 -46.11 -30.25
CA ASP A 522 24.34 -46.17 -30.62
C ASP A 522 25.01 -44.81 -30.43
N TRP A 523 25.32 -44.51 -29.17
CA TRP A 523 25.98 -43.27 -28.77
C TRP A 523 27.35 -43.07 -29.43
N ARG A 524 28.07 -44.14 -29.81
CA ARG A 524 29.36 -44.01 -30.51
C ARG A 524 29.17 -43.61 -31.97
N GLY A 525 28.18 -44.21 -32.64
CA GLY A 525 27.75 -43.80 -33.98
C GLY A 525 27.24 -42.36 -33.99
N LEU A 526 26.46 -41.97 -32.98
CA LEU A 526 25.94 -40.61 -32.80
C LEU A 526 27.07 -39.58 -32.75
N GLN A 527 28.02 -39.73 -31.83
CA GLN A 527 29.14 -38.80 -31.67
C GLN A 527 29.93 -38.61 -32.98
N ALA A 528 30.25 -39.71 -33.67
CA ALA A 528 31.00 -39.65 -34.93
C ALA A 528 30.22 -38.96 -36.07
N ALA A 529 28.89 -39.10 -36.10
CA ALA A 529 28.05 -38.40 -37.08
C ALA A 529 27.92 -36.89 -36.76
N GLU A 530 27.80 -36.53 -35.49
CA GLU A 530 27.74 -35.15 -35.01
C GLU A 530 29.05 -34.37 -35.27
N GLU A 531 30.21 -34.96 -34.95
CA GLU A 531 31.53 -34.35 -35.20
C GLU A 531 31.78 -34.11 -36.70
N ARG A 532 31.38 -35.07 -37.55
CA ARG A 532 31.46 -34.93 -39.01
C ARG A 532 30.51 -33.85 -39.53
N LEU A 533 29.30 -33.75 -38.97
CA LEU A 533 28.35 -32.69 -39.34
C LEU A 533 28.90 -31.31 -38.97
N LEU A 534 29.42 -31.13 -37.75
CA LEU A 534 30.05 -29.86 -37.31
C LEU A 534 31.30 -29.48 -38.11
N THR A 535 31.95 -30.42 -38.79
CA THR A 535 33.09 -30.13 -39.69
C THR A 535 32.62 -29.47 -40.98
N SER A 536 31.40 -29.78 -41.45
CA SER A 536 30.80 -29.25 -42.69
C SER A 536 30.09 -27.91 -42.57
N ILE A 537 29.98 -27.35 -41.35
CA ILE A 537 29.24 -26.11 -41.06
C ILE A 537 30.22 -24.95 -40.93
N GLU A 538 30.18 -24.04 -41.90
CA GLU A 538 31.04 -22.85 -41.98
C GLU A 538 30.50 -21.64 -41.18
N GLY A 539 29.19 -21.60 -40.87
CA GLY A 539 28.53 -20.47 -40.22
C GLY A 539 28.36 -20.64 -38.71
N ASP A 540 28.83 -19.67 -37.92
CA ASP A 540 28.80 -19.73 -36.45
C ASP A 540 27.38 -19.82 -35.86
N ASP A 541 26.38 -19.16 -36.47
CA ASP A 541 24.98 -19.22 -36.01
C ASP A 541 24.37 -20.63 -36.14
N GLU A 542 24.62 -21.29 -37.26
CA GLU A 542 24.14 -22.66 -37.48
C GLU A 542 24.93 -23.65 -36.63
N ARG A 543 26.25 -23.44 -36.51
CA ARG A 543 27.14 -24.21 -35.63
C ARG A 543 26.68 -24.14 -34.17
N PHE A 544 26.33 -22.95 -33.69
CA PHE A 544 25.77 -22.72 -32.35
C PHE A 544 24.47 -23.49 -32.15
N GLN A 545 23.50 -23.35 -33.07
CA GLN A 545 22.22 -24.05 -32.96
C GLN A 545 22.36 -25.58 -32.94
N LEU A 546 23.30 -26.13 -33.71
CA LEU A 546 23.58 -27.57 -33.72
C LEU A 546 24.24 -28.02 -32.42
N LEU A 547 25.24 -27.28 -31.92
CA LEU A 547 25.90 -27.58 -30.64
C LEU A 547 24.90 -27.59 -29.47
N THR A 548 24.00 -26.61 -29.37
CA THR A 548 22.96 -26.57 -28.33
C THR A 548 22.00 -27.76 -28.43
N ARG A 549 21.54 -28.12 -29.65
CA ARG A 549 20.68 -29.31 -29.86
C ARG A 549 21.39 -30.63 -29.54
N PHE A 550 22.68 -30.74 -29.83
CA PHE A 550 23.47 -31.93 -29.50
C PHE A 550 23.64 -32.02 -27.98
N ALA A 551 23.95 -30.89 -27.32
CA ALA A 551 24.10 -30.84 -25.87
C ALA A 551 22.83 -31.25 -25.12
N GLN A 552 21.66 -30.75 -25.56
CA GLN A 552 20.34 -31.19 -25.07
C GLN A 552 20.13 -32.69 -25.28
N ARG A 553 20.42 -33.22 -26.48
CA ARG A 553 20.31 -34.66 -26.78
C ARG A 553 21.19 -35.53 -25.86
N TRP A 554 22.44 -35.13 -25.64
CA TRP A 554 23.37 -35.84 -24.75
C TRP A 554 22.90 -35.81 -23.30
N GLN A 555 22.30 -34.70 -22.86
CA GLN A 555 21.73 -34.54 -21.53
C GLN A 555 20.46 -35.38 -21.34
N ASP A 556 19.46 -35.20 -22.22
CA ASP A 556 18.10 -35.70 -22.00
C ASP A 556 17.88 -37.15 -22.45
N LEU A 557 18.58 -37.61 -23.50
CA LEU A 557 18.40 -38.97 -24.07
C LEU A 557 19.53 -39.94 -23.70
N ALA A 558 20.77 -39.48 -23.71
CA ALA A 558 21.93 -40.32 -23.42
C ALA A 558 22.31 -40.34 -21.92
N GLY A 559 21.88 -39.34 -21.14
CA GLY A 559 22.29 -39.17 -19.74
C GLY A 559 23.79 -38.89 -19.56
N ASP A 560 24.47 -38.40 -20.61
CA ASP A 560 25.91 -38.17 -20.63
C ASP A 560 26.22 -36.68 -20.37
N GLU A 561 26.33 -36.34 -19.10
CA GLU A 561 26.60 -34.97 -18.65
C GLU A 561 27.96 -34.43 -19.13
N GLU A 562 28.96 -35.30 -19.33
CA GLU A 562 30.30 -34.86 -19.79
C GLU A 562 30.26 -34.44 -21.27
N ARG A 563 29.59 -35.22 -22.12
CA ARG A 563 29.38 -34.85 -23.54
C ARG A 563 28.47 -33.65 -23.69
N ALA A 564 27.39 -33.59 -22.91
CA ALA A 564 26.52 -32.42 -22.87
C ALA A 564 27.30 -31.15 -22.49
N ARG A 565 28.11 -31.21 -21.43
CA ARG A 565 28.99 -30.10 -21.00
C ARG A 565 29.95 -29.69 -22.13
N CYS A 566 30.65 -30.65 -22.76
CA CYS A 566 31.57 -30.35 -23.85
C CYS A 566 30.87 -29.64 -25.03
N ALA A 567 29.67 -30.08 -25.42
CA ALA A 567 28.89 -29.44 -26.48
C ALA A 567 28.42 -28.02 -26.09
N TYR A 568 27.94 -27.81 -24.86
CA TYR A 568 27.58 -26.47 -24.37
C TYR A 568 28.80 -25.55 -24.19
N GLU A 569 29.98 -26.05 -23.80
CA GLU A 569 31.19 -25.23 -23.71
C GLU A 569 31.66 -24.74 -25.09
N ASN A 570 31.54 -25.59 -26.11
CA ASN A 570 31.77 -25.20 -27.50
C ASN A 570 30.72 -24.18 -27.99
N ALA A 571 29.45 -24.30 -27.57
CA ALA A 571 28.43 -23.30 -27.86
C ALA A 571 28.73 -21.94 -27.18
N ARG A 572 29.14 -21.96 -25.90
CA ARG A 572 29.59 -20.78 -25.15
C ARG A 572 30.81 -20.09 -25.79
N ALA A 573 31.70 -20.86 -26.42
CA ALA A 573 32.84 -20.28 -27.14
C ALA A 573 32.43 -19.46 -28.38
N LEU A 574 31.28 -19.75 -28.99
CA LEU A 574 30.71 -18.98 -30.10
C LEU A 574 29.85 -17.81 -29.60
N ARG A 575 29.05 -18.03 -28.55
CA ARG A 575 28.20 -17.00 -27.92
C ARG A 575 28.41 -17.00 -26.40
N PRO A 576 29.34 -16.17 -25.88
CA PRO A 576 29.69 -16.16 -24.46
C PRO A 576 28.56 -15.74 -23.51
N ASP A 577 27.58 -14.99 -24.02
CA ASP A 577 26.54 -14.30 -23.24
C ASP A 577 25.14 -14.87 -23.46
N ASP A 578 25.05 -16.03 -24.10
CA ASP A 578 23.79 -16.73 -24.33
C ASP A 578 23.26 -17.34 -23.02
N LEU A 579 22.19 -16.74 -22.49
CA LEU A 579 21.64 -17.10 -21.19
C LEU A 579 21.11 -18.54 -21.12
N GLU A 580 20.66 -19.13 -22.23
CA GLU A 580 20.19 -20.52 -22.25
C GLU A 580 21.37 -21.49 -22.06
N VAL A 581 22.45 -21.29 -22.83
CA VAL A 581 23.67 -22.09 -22.73
C VAL A 581 24.34 -21.89 -21.36
N LEU A 582 24.39 -20.66 -20.84
CA LEU A 582 24.93 -20.40 -19.50
C LEU A 582 24.12 -21.07 -18.39
N ARG A 583 22.78 -21.02 -18.44
CA ARG A 583 21.88 -21.71 -17.48
C ARG A 583 21.94 -23.23 -17.60
N ALA A 584 22.19 -23.78 -18.79
CA ALA A 584 22.45 -25.20 -18.98
C ALA A 584 23.80 -25.63 -18.37
N LEU A 585 24.87 -24.87 -18.64
CA LEU A 585 26.19 -25.09 -18.04
C LEU A 585 26.17 -24.96 -16.51
N ARG A 586 25.41 -24.01 -15.94
CA ARG A 586 25.20 -23.89 -14.49
C ARG A 586 24.76 -25.21 -13.88
N ARG A 587 23.67 -25.80 -14.40
CA ARG A 587 23.14 -27.09 -13.93
C ARG A 587 24.16 -28.24 -14.04
N LEU A 588 24.93 -28.27 -15.13
CA LEU A 588 25.94 -29.31 -15.39
C LEU A 588 27.26 -29.13 -14.61
N TYR A 589 27.57 -27.93 -14.11
CA TYR A 589 28.68 -27.73 -13.17
C TYR A 589 28.22 -28.01 -11.73
N GLU A 590 26.98 -27.66 -11.38
CA GLU A 590 26.36 -27.96 -10.08
C GLU A 590 26.22 -29.47 -9.84
N SER A 591 25.73 -30.24 -10.82
CA SER A 591 25.62 -31.71 -10.72
C SER A 591 26.97 -32.39 -10.46
N ALA A 592 28.03 -31.89 -11.12
CA ALA A 592 29.39 -32.40 -11.00
C ALA A 592 30.21 -31.80 -9.86
N ARG A 593 29.64 -30.89 -9.05
CA ARG A 593 30.33 -30.16 -7.96
C ARG A 593 31.59 -29.44 -8.45
N ALA A 594 31.52 -28.88 -9.65
CA ALA A 594 32.57 -28.06 -10.27
C ALA A 594 32.44 -26.61 -9.78
N ASP A 595 32.86 -26.38 -8.54
CA ASP A 595 32.51 -25.18 -7.78
C ASP A 595 33.03 -23.87 -8.41
N LYS A 596 34.25 -23.88 -8.94
CA LYS A 596 34.88 -22.68 -9.53
C LYS A 596 34.19 -22.28 -10.82
N GLU A 597 33.85 -23.28 -11.63
CA GLU A 597 33.15 -23.18 -12.90
C GLU A 597 31.69 -22.74 -12.66
N THR A 598 31.05 -23.25 -11.60
CA THR A 598 29.72 -22.84 -11.14
C THR A 598 29.67 -21.36 -10.75
N ILE A 599 30.62 -20.90 -9.94
CA ILE A 599 30.75 -19.48 -9.56
C ILE A 599 30.99 -18.61 -10.80
N ALA A 600 31.89 -19.02 -11.69
CA ALA A 600 32.22 -18.26 -12.90
C ALA A 600 31.02 -18.15 -13.87
N VAL A 601 30.26 -19.23 -14.07
CA VAL A 601 29.08 -19.19 -14.96
C VAL A 601 27.92 -18.41 -14.33
N ARG A 602 27.69 -18.51 -13.01
CA ARG A 602 26.71 -17.70 -12.29
C ARG A 602 27.03 -16.20 -12.38
N GLN A 603 28.29 -15.83 -12.19
CA GLN A 603 28.72 -14.44 -12.38
C GLN A 603 28.46 -13.97 -13.82
N ARG A 604 28.72 -14.83 -14.83
CA ARG A 604 28.45 -14.45 -16.23
C ARG A 604 26.95 -14.34 -16.56
N ILE A 605 26.10 -15.16 -15.94
CA ILE A 605 24.63 -15.03 -16.04
C ILE A 605 24.19 -13.66 -15.52
N ALA A 606 24.64 -13.25 -14.33
CA ALA A 606 24.33 -11.94 -13.77
C ALA A 606 24.87 -10.79 -14.66
N GLU A 607 26.10 -10.90 -15.18
CA GLU A 607 26.67 -9.90 -16.09
C GLU A 607 25.87 -9.74 -17.39
N ALA A 608 25.44 -10.85 -18.01
CA ALA A 608 24.70 -10.88 -19.28
C ALA A 608 23.20 -10.56 -19.14
N THR A 609 22.62 -10.69 -17.94
CA THR A 609 21.23 -10.33 -17.66
C THR A 609 21.04 -8.81 -17.82
N GLN A 610 20.02 -8.42 -18.60
CA GLN A 610 19.74 -7.01 -18.93
C GLN A 610 18.77 -6.36 -17.94
N GLU A 611 17.78 -7.12 -17.45
CA GLU A 611 16.77 -6.65 -16.51
C GLU A 611 17.42 -6.38 -15.13
N PRO A 612 17.40 -5.14 -14.60
CA PRO A 612 18.13 -4.80 -13.38
C PRO A 612 17.71 -5.61 -12.16
N SER A 613 16.41 -5.90 -12.04
CA SER A 613 15.84 -6.67 -10.92
C SER A 613 16.24 -8.15 -10.94
N GLU A 614 16.25 -8.79 -12.12
CA GLU A 614 16.77 -10.16 -12.29
C GLU A 614 18.29 -10.22 -12.06
N LYS A 615 19.02 -9.22 -12.57
CA LYS A 615 20.47 -9.10 -12.40
C LYS A 615 20.87 -8.98 -10.94
N ALA A 616 20.15 -8.16 -10.16
CA ALA A 616 20.36 -8.03 -8.73
C ALA A 616 20.14 -9.36 -7.98
N ARG A 617 19.08 -10.10 -8.34
CA ARG A 617 18.79 -11.43 -7.76
C ARG A 617 19.87 -12.47 -8.05
N GLU A 618 20.38 -12.56 -9.28
CA GLU A 618 21.47 -13.49 -9.62
C GLU A 618 22.79 -13.12 -8.90
N TYR A 619 23.10 -11.83 -8.70
CA TYR A 619 24.23 -11.42 -7.85
C TYR A 619 24.01 -11.73 -6.37
N PHE A 620 22.80 -11.51 -5.84
CA PHE A 620 22.46 -11.81 -4.45
C PHE A 620 22.61 -13.29 -4.12
N GLU A 621 22.03 -14.18 -4.93
CA GLU A 621 22.16 -15.63 -4.74
C GLU A 621 23.62 -16.12 -4.91
N LEU A 622 24.41 -15.48 -5.79
CA LEU A 622 25.84 -15.76 -5.88
C LEU A 622 26.60 -15.30 -4.63
N GLY A 623 26.24 -14.15 -4.06
CA GLY A 623 26.79 -13.65 -2.80
C GLY A 623 26.56 -14.60 -1.63
N LYS A 624 25.32 -15.09 -1.47
CA LYS A 624 24.96 -16.11 -0.47
C LYS A 624 25.79 -17.38 -0.59
N VAL A 625 25.89 -17.97 -1.80
CA VAL A 625 26.68 -19.19 -2.02
C VAL A 625 28.17 -19.00 -1.65
N LEU A 626 28.74 -17.83 -1.93
CA LEU A 626 30.13 -17.51 -1.57
C LEU A 626 30.34 -17.37 -0.05
N LEU A 627 29.32 -16.91 0.68
CA LEU A 627 29.33 -16.80 2.13
C LEU A 627 29.11 -18.16 2.79
N GLU A 628 27.96 -18.79 2.52
CA GLU A 628 27.47 -20.00 3.19
C GLU A 628 28.32 -21.25 2.92
N GLU A 629 28.67 -21.51 1.65
CA GLU A 629 29.37 -22.76 1.28
C GLU A 629 30.90 -22.65 1.35
N ARG A 630 31.45 -21.44 1.28
CA ARG A 630 32.89 -21.23 1.00
C ARG A 630 33.63 -20.39 2.04
N GLY A 631 32.93 -19.54 2.80
CA GLY A 631 33.58 -18.53 3.62
C GLY A 631 34.46 -17.55 2.81
N ASP A 632 34.21 -17.38 1.51
CA ASP A 632 34.92 -16.43 0.64
C ASP A 632 34.24 -15.06 0.76
N GLU A 633 34.32 -14.54 1.98
CA GLU A 633 33.51 -13.43 2.48
C GLU A 633 33.77 -12.12 1.73
N GLU A 634 35.03 -11.85 1.39
CA GLU A 634 35.41 -10.72 0.54
C GLU A 634 34.72 -10.75 -0.83
N ARG A 635 34.55 -11.93 -1.44
CA ARG A 635 33.85 -12.07 -2.72
C ARG A 635 32.35 -12.05 -2.53
N GLY A 636 31.84 -12.66 -1.45
CA GLY A 636 30.43 -12.60 -1.07
C GLY A 636 29.94 -11.16 -0.98
N ILE A 637 30.57 -10.35 -0.13
CA ILE A 637 30.26 -8.92 0.05
C ILE A 637 30.29 -8.16 -1.28
N ARG A 638 31.32 -8.36 -2.13
CA ARG A 638 31.38 -7.73 -3.45
C ARG A 638 30.21 -8.10 -4.38
N MET A 639 29.65 -9.30 -4.27
CA MET A 639 28.46 -9.66 -5.05
C MET A 639 27.19 -9.02 -4.47
N LEU A 640 27.09 -8.89 -3.14
CA LEU A 640 25.99 -8.17 -2.48
C LEU A 640 26.01 -6.67 -2.85
N GLU A 641 27.20 -6.06 -2.89
CA GLU A 641 27.38 -4.68 -3.37
C GLU A 641 26.90 -4.49 -4.81
N LEU A 642 27.25 -5.42 -5.72
CA LEU A 642 26.81 -5.41 -7.13
C LEU A 642 25.29 -5.65 -7.28
N ALA A 643 24.67 -6.42 -6.39
CA ALA A 643 23.22 -6.57 -6.35
C ALA A 643 22.56 -5.20 -6.05
N LEU A 644 23.01 -4.51 -5.00
CA LEU A 644 22.55 -3.17 -4.61
C LEU A 644 22.88 -2.06 -5.65
N GLU A 645 23.92 -2.25 -6.47
CA GLU A 645 24.22 -1.35 -7.60
C GLU A 645 23.29 -1.56 -8.80
N SER A 646 22.79 -2.79 -8.96
CA SER A 646 21.88 -3.20 -10.04
C SER A 646 20.44 -2.79 -9.71
N ASP A 647 19.94 -3.15 -8.53
CA ASP A 647 18.62 -2.78 -8.04
C ASP A 647 18.68 -2.25 -6.59
N PRO A 648 18.61 -0.92 -6.40
CA PRO A 648 18.58 -0.31 -5.07
C PRO A 648 17.25 -0.49 -4.29
N SER A 649 16.26 -1.22 -4.81
CA SER A 649 15.04 -1.57 -4.06
C SER A 649 15.11 -2.93 -3.36
N LEU A 650 16.05 -3.79 -3.76
CA LEU A 650 16.31 -5.10 -3.16
C LEU A 650 17.18 -4.91 -1.90
N LEU A 651 16.59 -4.90 -0.69
CA LEU A 651 17.34 -4.68 0.55
C LEU A 651 17.92 -5.97 1.16
N GLU A 652 17.50 -7.14 0.70
CA GLU A 652 18.05 -8.47 1.04
C GLU A 652 19.61 -8.49 1.12
N PRO A 653 20.38 -7.95 0.14
CA PRO A 653 21.83 -8.02 0.17
C PRO A 653 22.43 -7.10 1.22
N LEU A 654 21.81 -5.94 1.45
CA LEU A 654 22.23 -4.98 2.47
C LEU A 654 21.97 -5.55 3.88
N ALA A 655 20.90 -6.32 4.06
CA ALA A 655 20.61 -7.00 5.30
C ALA A 655 21.69 -8.01 5.69
N LEU A 656 22.08 -8.85 4.72
CA LEU A 656 23.14 -9.81 4.91
C LEU A 656 24.49 -9.12 5.17
N MET A 657 24.81 -8.02 4.47
CA MET A 657 25.97 -7.19 4.77
C MET A 657 25.91 -6.58 6.19
N ALA A 658 24.75 -6.05 6.60
CA ALA A 658 24.56 -5.42 7.89
C ALA A 658 24.80 -6.40 9.04
N ARG A 659 24.22 -7.60 8.94
CA ARG A 659 24.44 -8.69 9.90
C ARG A 659 25.92 -9.09 9.97
N LEU A 660 26.59 -9.32 8.83
CA LEU A 660 28.01 -9.69 8.79
C LEU A 660 28.92 -8.62 9.42
N PHE A 661 28.68 -7.34 9.14
CA PHE A 661 29.45 -6.25 9.75
C PHE A 661 29.13 -6.09 11.24
N ALA A 662 27.88 -6.30 11.68
CA ALA A 662 27.50 -6.25 13.09
C ALA A 662 28.11 -7.41 13.90
N GLU A 663 28.07 -8.64 13.38
CA GLU A 663 28.71 -9.82 13.99
C GLU A 663 30.23 -9.62 14.19
N ARG A 664 30.88 -8.87 13.28
CA ARG A 664 32.31 -8.50 13.38
C ARG A 664 32.59 -7.16 14.08
N GLN A 665 31.56 -6.45 14.54
CA GLN A 665 31.65 -5.10 15.14
C GLN A 665 32.33 -4.06 14.22
N GLU A 666 32.22 -4.24 12.91
CA GLU A 666 32.77 -3.36 11.86
C GLU A 666 31.84 -2.18 11.55
N TRP A 667 31.43 -1.44 12.58
CA TRP A 667 30.41 -0.39 12.50
C TRP A 667 30.67 0.68 11.43
N GLY A 668 31.93 1.02 11.17
CA GLY A 668 32.30 1.97 10.11
C GLY A 668 32.09 1.45 8.68
N GLN A 669 32.14 0.13 8.46
CA GLN A 669 31.77 -0.45 7.16
C GLN A 669 30.26 -0.47 6.98
N LEU A 670 29.51 -0.73 8.07
CA LEU A 670 28.06 -0.65 8.07
C LEU A 670 27.55 0.78 7.83
N GLU A 671 28.16 1.78 8.47
CA GLU A 671 27.91 3.20 8.21
C GLU A 671 28.13 3.52 6.73
N LEU A 672 29.26 3.08 6.17
CA LEU A 672 29.60 3.30 4.77
C LEU A 672 28.59 2.63 3.83
N ALA A 673 28.15 1.40 4.11
CA ALA A 673 27.16 0.67 3.32
C ALA A 673 25.81 1.40 3.30
N TYR A 674 25.28 1.81 4.47
CA TYR A 674 24.05 2.60 4.55
C TYR A 674 24.18 3.93 3.81
N ARG A 675 25.29 4.66 3.97
CA ARG A 675 25.49 5.95 3.29
C ARG A 675 25.66 5.84 1.78
N GLN A 676 26.32 4.79 1.29
CA GLN A 676 26.37 4.49 -0.15
C GLN A 676 24.97 4.17 -0.69
N MET A 677 24.16 3.43 0.08
CA MET A 677 22.79 3.08 -0.30
C MET A 677 21.88 4.31 -0.34
N LEU A 678 21.94 5.19 0.67
CA LEU A 678 21.26 6.50 0.67
C LEU A 678 21.60 7.31 -0.60
N GLY A 679 22.86 7.29 -1.03
CA GLY A 679 23.30 7.92 -2.30
C GLY A 679 22.74 7.28 -3.58
N ARG A 680 22.18 6.07 -3.52
CA ARG A 680 21.58 5.34 -4.66
C ARG A 680 20.05 5.48 -4.73
N ILE A 681 19.39 5.94 -3.67
CA ILE A 681 17.91 6.04 -3.55
C ILE A 681 17.24 6.76 -4.72
N ALA A 682 17.86 7.81 -5.27
CA ALA A 682 17.33 8.55 -6.42
C ALA A 682 17.14 7.69 -7.69
N ARG A 683 17.75 6.50 -7.75
CA ARG A 683 17.60 5.53 -8.85
C ARG A 683 16.36 4.63 -8.70
N ILE A 684 15.73 4.59 -7.52
CA ILE A 684 14.46 3.86 -7.30
C ILE A 684 13.35 4.62 -8.02
N PRO A 685 12.61 4.01 -8.98
CA PRO A 685 11.65 4.75 -9.81
C PRO A 685 10.36 5.13 -9.05
N SER A 686 9.79 4.20 -8.28
CA SER A 686 8.56 4.44 -7.53
C SER A 686 8.79 5.41 -6.36
N ARG A 687 7.96 6.47 -6.26
CA ARG A 687 8.05 7.49 -5.19
C ARG A 687 7.75 6.91 -3.81
N SER A 688 6.76 6.01 -3.69
CA SER A 688 6.40 5.38 -2.41
C SER A 688 7.50 4.46 -1.90
N VAL A 689 7.98 3.53 -2.74
CA VAL A 689 9.10 2.63 -2.40
C VAL A 689 10.37 3.43 -2.09
N ARG A 690 10.64 4.53 -2.83
CA ARG A 690 11.77 5.42 -2.56
C ARG A 690 11.67 6.08 -1.18
N ALA A 691 10.49 6.53 -0.78
CA ALA A 691 10.26 7.11 0.55
C ALA A 691 10.42 6.06 1.66
N GLU A 692 9.88 4.86 1.46
CA GLU A 692 9.99 3.75 2.43
C GLU A 692 11.45 3.35 2.66
N VAL A 693 12.20 3.11 1.58
CA VAL A 693 13.64 2.78 1.64
C VAL A 693 14.46 3.95 2.21
N HIS A 694 14.09 5.20 1.94
CA HIS A 694 14.77 6.36 2.52
C HIS A 694 14.55 6.45 4.04
N TRP A 695 13.31 6.29 4.49
CA TRP A 695 12.97 6.28 5.91
C TRP A 695 13.73 5.17 6.65
N GLU A 696 13.67 3.94 6.16
CA GLU A 696 14.24 2.79 6.87
C GLU A 696 15.77 2.82 6.94
N LEU A 697 16.44 3.22 5.86
CA LEU A 697 17.91 3.36 5.85
C LEU A 697 18.38 4.50 6.75
N SER A 698 17.68 5.64 6.72
CA SER A 698 18.00 6.79 7.57
C SER A 698 17.73 6.47 9.05
N ARG A 699 16.66 5.73 9.37
CA ARG A 699 16.34 5.24 10.72
C ARG A 699 17.43 4.29 11.24
N ARG A 700 17.84 3.28 10.45
CA ARG A 700 18.91 2.34 10.82
C ARG A 700 20.27 3.01 10.98
N LEU A 701 20.59 3.99 10.14
CA LEU A 701 21.81 4.79 10.29
C LEU A 701 21.76 5.66 11.56
N GLY A 702 20.60 6.20 11.92
CA GLY A 702 20.40 6.92 13.19
C GLY A 702 20.59 6.02 14.41
N LEU A 703 20.05 4.80 14.38
CA LEU A 703 20.26 3.79 15.44
C LEU A 703 21.73 3.39 15.55
N LEU A 704 22.43 3.14 14.43
CA LEU A 704 23.86 2.86 14.41
C LEU A 704 24.69 3.99 15.05
N TYR A 705 24.38 5.25 14.72
CA TYR A 705 25.06 6.40 15.33
C TYR A 705 24.75 6.56 16.83
N ARG A 706 23.53 6.25 17.27
CA ARG A 706 23.10 6.32 18.66
C ARG A 706 23.73 5.21 19.52
N ASP A 707 23.61 3.96 19.08
CA ASP A 707 23.81 2.77 19.92
C ASP A 707 25.22 2.16 19.83
N HIS A 708 25.97 2.46 18.76
CA HIS A 708 27.30 1.84 18.51
C HIS A 708 28.42 2.84 18.25
N LEU A 709 28.12 4.01 17.66
CA LEU A 709 29.13 5.06 17.41
C LEU A 709 29.08 6.21 18.43
N GLU A 710 28.06 6.26 19.28
CA GLU A 710 27.83 7.29 20.30
C GLU A 710 27.93 8.75 19.79
N ASP A 711 27.54 9.01 18.53
CA ASP A 711 27.52 10.34 17.91
C ASP A 711 26.08 10.87 17.80
N PRO A 712 25.59 11.64 18.80
CA PRO A 712 24.24 12.18 18.76
C PRO A 712 24.03 13.23 17.66
N THR A 713 25.10 13.82 17.11
CA THR A 713 24.99 14.83 16.04
C THR A 713 24.69 14.15 14.71
N SER A 714 25.42 13.07 14.41
CA SER A 714 25.17 12.27 13.21
C SER A 714 23.89 11.42 13.35
N ALA A 715 23.58 10.94 14.55
CA ALA A 715 22.29 10.28 14.84
C ALA A 715 21.11 11.21 14.57
N LEU A 716 21.15 12.46 15.09
CA LEU A 716 20.13 13.47 14.81
C LEU A 716 19.96 13.69 13.31
N ALA A 717 21.05 13.91 12.56
CA ALA A 717 20.99 14.16 11.12
C ALA A 717 20.38 12.98 10.34
N ALA A 718 20.63 11.75 10.77
CA ALA A 718 20.06 10.54 10.17
C ALA A 718 18.56 10.40 10.50
N PHE A 719 18.13 10.60 11.76
CA PHE A 719 16.71 10.60 12.10
C PHE A 719 15.94 11.76 11.44
N GLU A 720 16.56 12.93 11.28
CA GLU A 720 15.99 14.04 10.50
C GLU A 720 15.82 13.66 9.01
N GLY A 721 16.76 12.92 8.43
CA GLY A 721 16.60 12.35 7.08
C GLY A 721 15.48 11.29 6.98
N ALA A 722 15.21 10.55 8.05
CA ALA A 722 14.06 9.65 8.10
C ALA A 722 12.73 10.44 8.16
N LEU A 723 12.69 11.55 8.90
CA LEU A 723 11.55 12.47 8.95
C LEU A 723 11.32 13.23 7.65
N GLU A 724 12.36 13.49 6.84
CA GLU A 724 12.18 13.99 5.47
C GLU A 724 11.41 13.01 4.57
N ALA A 725 11.48 11.70 4.86
CA ALA A 725 10.73 10.66 4.14
C ALA A 725 9.34 10.40 4.75
N LYS A 726 9.22 10.37 6.08
CA LYS A 726 7.95 10.23 6.82
C LYS A 726 7.85 11.31 7.92
N PRO A 727 7.31 12.51 7.62
CA PRO A 727 7.28 13.63 8.58
C PRO A 727 6.44 13.40 9.85
N HIS A 728 5.55 12.41 9.82
CA HIS A 728 4.59 12.10 10.88
C HIS A 728 4.94 10.83 11.67
N ASP A 729 6.14 10.28 11.49
CA ASP A 729 6.60 9.08 12.20
C ASP A 729 6.93 9.40 13.67
N LEU A 730 5.90 9.31 14.52
CA LEU A 730 5.94 9.66 15.95
C LEU A 730 7.12 9.03 16.71
N PRO A 731 7.43 7.72 16.60
CA PRO A 731 8.61 7.14 17.25
C PRO A 731 9.92 7.83 16.86
N THR A 732 10.11 8.18 15.58
CA THR A 732 11.30 8.89 15.13
C THR A 732 11.31 10.35 15.60
N LEU A 733 10.16 11.02 15.72
CA LEU A 733 10.09 12.37 16.30
C LEU A 733 10.58 12.41 17.76
N TYR A 734 10.17 11.44 18.59
CA TYR A 734 10.69 11.33 19.97
C TYR A 734 12.21 11.07 20.00
N VAL A 735 12.71 10.10 19.23
CA VAL A 735 14.16 9.79 19.19
C VAL A 735 14.97 10.95 18.63
N ALA A 736 14.48 11.67 17.60
CA ALA A 736 15.12 12.87 17.09
C ALA A 736 15.16 14.00 18.14
N ALA A 737 14.11 14.18 18.94
CA ALA A 737 14.12 15.13 20.06
C ALA A 737 15.16 14.77 21.13
N GLU A 738 15.31 13.48 21.47
CA GLU A 738 16.34 13.00 22.40
C GLU A 738 17.75 13.21 21.84
N MET A 739 17.99 12.84 20.58
CA MET A 739 19.30 13.04 19.92
C MET A 739 19.64 14.53 19.81
N ALA A 740 18.65 15.39 19.54
CA ALA A 740 18.85 16.84 19.56
C ALA A 740 19.24 17.37 20.95
N ARG A 741 18.68 16.83 22.04
CA ARG A 741 19.12 17.17 23.41
C ARG A 741 20.55 16.71 23.66
N ALA A 742 20.89 15.48 23.29
CA ALA A 742 22.23 14.92 23.46
C ALA A 742 23.29 15.68 22.63
N ALA A 743 22.96 16.11 21.42
CA ALA A 743 23.78 16.96 20.55
C ALA A 743 23.84 18.44 20.99
N ALA A 744 23.27 18.79 22.16
CA ALA A 744 23.17 20.15 22.67
C ALA A 744 22.48 21.14 21.71
N ARG A 745 21.48 20.66 20.96
CA ARG A 745 20.59 21.40 20.03
C ARG A 745 19.17 21.52 20.58
N PRO A 746 18.96 22.30 21.67
CA PRO A 746 17.63 22.47 22.28
C PRO A 746 16.61 23.13 21.33
N ASP A 747 17.10 23.86 20.32
CA ASP A 747 16.31 24.40 19.21
C ASP A 747 15.61 23.30 18.41
N ARG A 748 16.38 22.30 17.92
CA ARG A 748 15.84 21.15 17.17
C ARG A 748 15.00 20.24 18.05
N ALA A 749 15.39 20.06 19.31
CA ALA A 749 14.60 19.26 20.27
C ALA A 749 13.18 19.83 20.46
N ALA A 750 13.04 21.15 20.53
CA ALA A 750 11.74 21.80 20.65
C ALA A 750 10.92 21.72 19.34
N GLU A 751 11.58 21.76 18.17
CA GLU A 751 10.92 21.58 16.87
C GLU A 751 10.34 20.16 16.72
N HIS A 752 11.11 19.13 17.06
CA HIS A 752 10.67 17.72 16.97
C HIS A 752 9.56 17.40 17.98
N LEU A 753 9.62 17.92 19.21
CA LEU A 753 8.55 17.75 20.21
C LEU A 753 7.27 18.52 19.84
N ALA A 754 7.39 19.71 19.24
CA ALA A 754 6.23 20.45 18.76
C ALA A 754 5.55 19.76 17.57
N ALA A 755 6.31 19.05 16.72
CA ALA A 755 5.76 18.19 15.69
C ALA A 755 5.13 16.91 16.27
N ALA A 756 5.73 16.29 17.29
CA ALA A 756 5.13 15.16 18.01
C ALA A 756 3.79 15.53 18.65
N ALA A 757 3.67 16.73 19.23
CA ALA A 757 2.44 17.24 19.85
C ALA A 757 1.29 17.49 18.87
N VAL A 758 1.53 17.43 17.54
CA VAL A 758 0.49 17.42 16.51
C VAL A 758 -0.01 15.99 16.23
N GLN A 759 0.81 14.97 16.48
CA GLN A 759 0.47 13.56 16.27
C GLN A 759 -0.13 12.90 17.53
N ASP A 760 0.41 13.22 18.70
CA ASP A 760 -0.14 12.84 20.00
C ASP A 760 -0.38 14.11 20.84
N PRO A 761 -1.54 14.77 20.65
CA PRO A 761 -1.88 15.95 21.41
C PRO A 761 -2.33 15.64 22.85
N ALA A 762 -2.47 14.37 23.23
CA ALA A 762 -2.91 13.94 24.56
C ALA A 762 -1.75 13.75 25.55
N ASP A 763 -0.51 13.52 25.06
CA ASP A 763 0.68 13.41 25.91
C ASP A 763 1.04 14.76 26.59
N ALA A 764 0.51 14.96 27.79
CA ALA A 764 0.88 16.02 28.73
C ALA A 764 2.40 16.19 28.88
N GLY A 765 3.16 15.08 28.83
CA GLY A 765 4.61 15.04 28.94
C GLY A 765 5.33 15.80 27.84
N LEU A 766 4.77 15.91 26.63
CA LEU A 766 5.32 16.75 25.56
C LEU A 766 5.31 18.23 25.93
N TYR A 767 4.20 18.72 26.47
CA TYR A 767 4.00 20.14 26.76
C TYR A 767 4.87 20.60 27.95
N HIS A 768 5.00 19.79 29.01
CA HIS A 768 5.95 20.04 30.09
C HIS A 768 7.41 20.13 29.57
N GLN A 769 7.77 19.22 28.68
CA GLN A 769 9.10 19.19 28.06
C GLN A 769 9.37 20.39 27.14
N LEU A 770 8.36 20.83 26.39
CA LEU A 770 8.41 22.03 25.55
C LEU A 770 8.54 23.30 26.40
N PHE A 771 7.78 23.42 27.49
CA PHE A 771 7.84 24.55 28.43
C PHE A 771 9.26 24.77 28.97
N GLU A 772 9.90 23.72 29.51
CA GLU A 772 11.27 23.82 30.04
C GLU A 772 12.31 24.10 28.94
N LEU A 773 12.14 23.55 27.72
CA LEU A 773 12.99 23.89 26.57
C LEU A 773 12.84 25.35 26.14
N TYR A 774 11.62 25.87 26.04
CA TYR A 774 11.38 27.26 25.63
C TYR A 774 11.85 28.27 26.68
N GLN A 775 11.72 27.98 27.97
CA GLN A 775 12.36 28.78 29.03
C GLN A 775 13.89 28.80 28.86
N LYS A 776 14.53 27.64 28.66
CA LYS A 776 15.98 27.53 28.44
C LYS A 776 16.44 28.29 27.18
N LEU A 777 15.63 28.27 26.12
CA LEU A 777 15.84 29.02 24.87
C LEU A 777 15.51 30.52 24.97
N ARG A 778 14.96 30.99 26.10
CA ARG A 778 14.43 32.36 26.29
C ARG A 778 13.38 32.77 25.27
N ARG A 779 12.42 31.88 25.00
CA ARG A 779 11.27 32.13 24.12
C ARG A 779 9.98 32.20 24.95
N PRO A 780 9.68 33.35 25.61
CA PRO A 780 8.60 33.42 26.59
C PRO A 780 7.21 33.19 25.97
N ASP A 781 6.97 33.63 24.73
CA ASP A 781 5.69 33.40 24.05
C ASP A 781 5.41 31.91 23.81
N GLN A 782 6.42 31.14 23.38
CA GLN A 782 6.28 29.69 23.19
C GLN A 782 6.20 28.94 24.53
N ALA A 783 6.90 29.40 25.57
CA ALA A 783 6.76 28.85 26.92
C ALA A 783 5.36 29.09 27.49
N TRP A 784 4.80 30.30 27.33
CA TRP A 784 3.41 30.59 27.70
C TRP A 784 2.42 29.74 26.92
N ALA A 785 2.65 29.53 25.61
CA ALA A 785 1.79 28.68 24.80
C ALA A 785 1.76 27.23 25.33
N ALA A 786 2.91 26.63 25.61
CA ALA A 786 3.00 25.29 26.23
C ALA A 786 2.31 25.24 27.61
N ALA A 787 2.53 26.24 28.46
CA ALA A 787 1.86 26.36 29.76
C ALA A 787 0.34 26.56 29.67
N SER A 788 -0.16 27.17 28.58
CA SER A 788 -1.60 27.31 28.34
C SER A 788 -2.26 25.96 28.05
N VAL A 789 -1.57 25.07 27.31
CA VAL A 789 -2.05 23.70 27.04
C VAL A 789 -2.02 22.86 28.32
N THR A 790 -0.92 22.85 29.09
CA THR A 790 -0.88 22.08 30.35
C THR A 790 -1.91 22.60 31.37
N THR A 791 -2.25 23.89 31.33
CA THR A 791 -3.26 24.47 32.22
C THR A 791 -4.67 24.05 31.82
N ASP A 792 -4.99 24.03 30.53
CA ASP A 792 -6.29 23.58 30.03
C ASP A 792 -6.51 22.07 30.24
N LEU A 793 -5.47 21.26 30.01
CA LEU A 793 -5.40 19.83 30.38
C LEU A 793 -5.49 19.58 31.91
N GLY A 794 -5.44 20.62 32.74
CA GLY A 794 -5.53 20.52 34.21
C GLY A 794 -4.26 19.99 34.91
N VAL A 795 -3.22 19.63 34.14
CA VAL A 795 -1.98 19.00 34.62
C VAL A 795 -0.85 19.99 34.95
N ALA A 796 -1.00 21.28 34.61
CA ALA A 796 0.05 22.29 34.73
C ALA A 796 0.77 22.30 36.08
N GLU A 797 2.10 22.41 36.04
CA GLU A 797 2.91 22.59 37.26
C GLU A 797 2.81 24.01 37.83
N THR A 798 3.29 24.20 39.07
CA THR A 798 3.26 25.51 39.76
C THR A 798 3.94 26.63 38.96
N ARG A 799 5.02 26.32 38.22
CA ARG A 799 5.73 27.30 37.37
C ARG A 799 4.94 27.63 36.10
N GLU A 800 4.36 26.62 35.47
CA GLU A 800 3.55 26.77 34.26
C GLU A 800 2.32 27.62 34.54
N ARG A 801 1.58 27.30 35.61
CA ARG A 801 0.43 28.11 36.07
C ARG A 801 0.81 29.57 36.33
N PHE A 802 1.98 29.81 36.93
CA PHE A 802 2.46 31.17 37.17
C PHE A 802 2.73 31.92 35.86
N ILE A 803 3.48 31.33 34.92
CA ILE A 803 3.76 31.94 33.60
C ILE A 803 2.47 32.14 32.80
N PHE A 804 1.53 31.19 32.85
CA PHE A 804 0.23 31.30 32.20
C PHE A 804 -0.57 32.49 32.73
N GLU A 805 -0.77 32.59 34.05
CA GLU A 805 -1.55 33.67 34.67
C GLU A 805 -0.86 35.04 34.59
N GLU A 806 0.48 35.11 34.59
CA GLU A 806 1.23 36.38 34.42
C GLU A 806 0.96 37.03 33.05
N HIS A 807 0.72 36.21 32.02
CA HIS A 807 0.55 36.67 30.63
C HIS A 807 -0.84 36.35 30.04
N ARG A 808 -1.80 35.91 30.88
CA ARG A 808 -3.16 35.63 30.45
C ARG A 808 -3.82 36.91 29.89
N PRO A 809 -4.43 36.88 28.70
CA PRO A 809 -5.07 38.06 28.13
C PRO A 809 -6.34 38.46 28.90
N ASP A 810 -6.41 39.73 29.30
CA ASP A 810 -7.62 40.35 29.85
C ASP A 810 -8.58 40.76 28.72
N GLY A 811 -9.41 39.81 28.29
CA GLY A 811 -10.35 39.98 27.17
C GLY A 811 -9.70 39.73 25.80
N ILE A 812 -10.12 40.48 24.78
CA ILE A 812 -9.58 40.35 23.42
C ILE A 812 -8.12 40.86 23.37
N PRO A 813 -7.18 40.12 22.73
CA PRO A 813 -5.80 40.57 22.53
C PRO A 813 -5.67 41.95 21.87
N ARG A 814 -4.61 42.69 22.23
CA ARG A 814 -4.33 44.02 21.66
C ARG A 814 -3.50 43.90 20.38
N PHE A 815 -4.17 43.57 19.28
CA PHE A 815 -3.55 43.53 17.96
C PHE A 815 -2.95 44.90 17.58
N THR A 816 -1.75 44.88 17.00
CA THR A 816 -1.06 46.09 16.51
C THR A 816 -0.96 46.18 14.99
N SER A 817 -1.29 45.08 14.31
CA SER A 817 -1.14 44.84 12.88
C SER A 817 -2.21 43.86 12.41
N ALA A 818 -2.59 43.95 11.13
CA ALA A 818 -3.47 42.99 10.47
C ALA A 818 -2.66 41.82 9.87
N LEU A 819 -3.32 40.67 9.73
CA LEU A 819 -2.77 39.46 9.12
C LEU A 819 -2.51 39.68 7.63
N ARG A 820 -1.31 39.30 7.16
CA ARG A 820 -0.97 39.35 5.73
C ARG A 820 -1.56 38.15 4.99
N GLN A 821 -1.94 38.37 3.73
CA GLN A 821 -2.46 37.30 2.89
C GLN A 821 -1.48 36.13 2.69
N THR A 822 -0.17 36.38 2.74
CA THR A 822 0.89 35.35 2.70
C THR A 822 0.94 34.45 3.94
N SER A 823 0.29 34.82 5.03
CA SER A 823 0.38 34.14 6.33
C SER A 823 -0.83 33.25 6.63
N TRP A 824 -1.91 33.32 5.82
CA TRP A 824 -3.06 32.42 5.90
C TRP A 824 -2.75 30.92 5.84
N PRO A 825 -1.78 30.44 5.02
CA PRO A 825 -1.43 29.01 4.99
C PRO A 825 -0.94 28.45 6.34
N LEU A 826 -0.51 29.31 7.28
CA LEU A 826 -0.12 28.92 8.65
C LEU A 826 -1.31 28.60 9.55
N LEU A 827 -2.50 29.10 9.23
CA LEU A 827 -3.76 28.80 9.94
C LEU A 827 -4.40 27.50 9.46
N CYS A 828 -4.07 27.06 8.25
CA CYS A 828 -4.61 25.85 7.65
C CYS A 828 -3.88 24.61 8.19
N ALA A 829 -4.55 23.45 8.20
CA ALA A 829 -3.90 22.20 8.60
C ALA A 829 -2.73 21.85 7.65
N ALA A 830 -1.69 21.18 8.17
CA ALA A 830 -0.47 20.89 7.42
C ALA A 830 -0.62 19.64 6.53
N ASP A 831 -1.45 18.72 6.98
CA ASP A 831 -1.84 17.44 6.38
C ASP A 831 -2.99 17.57 5.36
N ARG A 832 -3.43 18.79 5.03
CA ARG A 832 -4.54 19.03 4.10
C ARG A 832 -4.18 18.62 2.67
N ASP A 833 -5.16 18.11 1.94
CA ASP A 833 -5.00 17.73 0.54
C ASP A 833 -4.82 18.97 -0.36
N HIS A 834 -3.58 19.25 -0.75
CA HIS A 834 -3.21 20.40 -1.58
C HIS A 834 -3.70 20.28 -3.03
N GLU A 835 -3.83 19.08 -3.58
CA GLU A 835 -4.22 18.88 -4.97
C GLU A 835 -5.74 19.05 -5.12
N VAL A 836 -6.51 18.52 -4.16
CA VAL A 836 -7.94 18.82 -4.02
C VAL A 836 -8.17 20.31 -3.73
N GLU A 837 -7.42 20.91 -2.82
CA GLU A 837 -7.49 22.35 -2.53
C GLU A 837 -7.19 23.20 -3.78
N ALA A 838 -6.24 22.80 -4.63
CA ALA A 838 -5.91 23.50 -5.87
C ALA A 838 -7.07 23.46 -6.87
N VAL A 839 -7.67 22.29 -7.13
CA VAL A 839 -8.85 22.16 -8.01
C VAL A 839 -10.03 22.97 -7.46
N LEU A 840 -10.34 22.84 -6.16
CA LEU A 840 -11.41 23.60 -5.51
C LEU A 840 -11.18 25.11 -5.56
N THR A 841 -9.92 25.57 -5.46
CA THR A 841 -9.56 26.99 -5.56
C THR A 841 -9.87 27.56 -6.94
N VAL A 842 -9.57 26.82 -8.02
CA VAL A 842 -9.84 27.29 -9.39
C VAL A 842 -11.35 27.39 -9.66
N ILE A 843 -12.14 26.44 -9.16
CA ILE A 843 -13.59 26.42 -9.44
C ILE A 843 -14.44 27.25 -8.48
N ALA A 844 -13.89 27.73 -7.36
CA ALA A 844 -14.65 28.28 -6.24
C ALA A 844 -15.70 29.33 -6.66
N ASP A 845 -15.29 30.36 -7.40
CA ASP A 845 -16.19 31.44 -7.81
C ASP A 845 -17.25 30.97 -8.81
N ALA A 846 -16.85 30.24 -9.85
CA ALA A 846 -17.75 29.70 -10.87
C ALA A 846 -18.79 28.74 -10.27
N ALA A 847 -18.37 27.90 -9.31
CA ALA A 847 -19.24 26.97 -8.59
C ALA A 847 -20.22 27.68 -7.64
N ILE A 848 -19.79 28.75 -6.96
CA ILE A 848 -20.68 29.56 -6.11
C ILE A 848 -21.73 30.28 -6.96
N GLU A 849 -21.31 30.93 -8.05
CA GLU A 849 -22.23 31.56 -8.99
C GLU A 849 -23.22 30.57 -9.64
N ALA A 850 -22.76 29.35 -9.96
CA ALA A 850 -23.63 28.27 -10.44
C ALA A 850 -24.69 27.89 -9.40
N LYS A 851 -24.29 27.76 -8.11
CA LYS A 851 -25.21 27.41 -7.02
C LYS A 851 -26.22 28.52 -6.76
N ILE A 852 -25.81 29.79 -6.79
CA ILE A 852 -26.72 30.94 -6.65
C ILE A 852 -27.74 30.96 -7.80
N ALA A 853 -27.32 30.69 -9.04
CA ALA A 853 -28.24 30.59 -10.17
C ALA A 853 -29.23 29.41 -10.03
N GLN A 854 -28.76 28.22 -9.67
CA GLN A 854 -29.62 27.05 -9.40
C GLN A 854 -30.68 27.36 -8.32
N ARG A 855 -30.28 28.03 -7.23
CA ARG A 855 -31.18 28.50 -6.16
C ARG A 855 -32.17 29.57 -6.64
N THR A 856 -31.75 30.43 -7.56
CA THR A 856 -32.61 31.47 -8.17
C THR A 856 -33.67 30.85 -9.08
N GLU A 857 -33.27 29.94 -9.98
CA GLU A 857 -34.17 29.26 -10.93
C GLU A 857 -35.18 28.35 -10.23
N SER A 858 -34.75 27.65 -9.18
CA SER A 858 -35.64 26.84 -8.33
C SER A 858 -36.52 27.67 -7.36
N GLY A 859 -36.31 28.98 -7.27
CA GLY A 859 -37.02 29.85 -6.32
C GLY A 859 -36.70 29.58 -4.85
N THR A 860 -35.56 28.92 -4.56
CA THR A 860 -35.11 28.57 -3.20
C THR A 860 -34.01 29.48 -2.64
N LEU A 861 -33.62 30.54 -3.37
CA LEU A 861 -32.68 31.56 -2.90
C LEU A 861 -33.22 32.32 -1.67
N THR A 862 -32.36 32.61 -0.70
CA THR A 862 -32.76 33.32 0.53
C THR A 862 -33.02 34.79 0.23
N GLN A 863 -34.27 35.24 0.39
CA GLN A 863 -34.60 36.67 0.28
C GLN A 863 -34.23 37.41 1.57
N LEU A 864 -33.40 38.44 1.46
CA LEU A 864 -32.93 39.27 2.57
C LEU A 864 -33.34 40.74 2.34
N ASP A 865 -34.08 41.33 3.29
CA ASP A 865 -34.48 42.74 3.18
C ASP A 865 -33.24 43.65 3.30
N SER A 866 -32.93 44.39 2.23
CA SER A 866 -31.81 45.34 2.18
C SER A 866 -31.86 46.40 3.29
N ARG A 867 -33.04 46.67 3.89
CA ARG A 867 -33.21 47.59 5.02
C ARG A 867 -32.83 46.99 6.38
N ALA A 868 -32.81 45.66 6.49
CA ALA A 868 -32.42 44.94 7.70
C ALA A 868 -30.88 44.74 7.79
N ARG A 869 -30.17 44.95 6.68
CA ARG A 869 -28.70 44.90 6.60
C ARG A 869 -28.09 45.91 7.58
N GLN A 870 -27.16 45.43 8.39
CA GLN A 870 -26.46 46.27 9.37
C GLN A 870 -25.34 47.10 8.73
N ASP A 871 -25.16 48.31 9.25
CA ASP A 871 -23.99 49.15 8.97
C ASP A 871 -22.84 48.76 9.92
N LEU A 872 -21.73 48.30 9.35
CA LEU A 872 -20.57 47.80 10.09
C LEU A 872 -19.81 48.88 10.87
N GLN A 873 -19.94 50.15 10.48
CA GLN A 873 -19.27 51.28 11.13
C GLN A 873 -20.18 51.98 12.16
N LEU A 874 -21.49 52.00 11.91
CA LEU A 874 -22.45 52.72 12.75
C LEU A 874 -23.21 51.84 13.76
N SER A 875 -23.21 50.51 13.62
CA SER A 875 -23.94 49.62 14.53
C SER A 875 -23.32 49.61 15.94
N THR A 876 -24.18 49.68 16.95
CA THR A 876 -23.82 49.55 18.37
C THR A 876 -23.81 48.10 18.86
N VAL A 877 -24.27 47.15 18.04
CA VAL A 877 -24.38 45.73 18.41
C VAL A 877 -22.99 45.09 18.45
N SER A 878 -22.62 44.50 19.59
CA SER A 878 -21.29 43.92 19.82
C SER A 878 -20.88 42.90 18.75
N ALA A 879 -21.78 42.00 18.36
CA ALA A 879 -21.53 41.02 17.30
C ALA A 879 -21.21 41.68 15.94
N VAL A 880 -21.97 42.71 15.53
CA VAL A 880 -21.74 43.44 14.27
C VAL A 880 -20.40 44.17 14.29
N ARG A 881 -20.08 44.83 15.41
CA ARG A 881 -18.77 45.46 15.62
C ARG A 881 -17.63 44.44 15.62
N SER A 882 -17.87 43.23 16.14
CA SER A 882 -16.88 42.15 16.12
C SER A 882 -16.59 41.63 14.72
N PHE A 883 -17.61 41.45 13.88
CA PHE A 883 -17.38 41.18 12.45
C PHE A 883 -16.57 42.30 11.78
N ALA A 884 -16.87 43.56 12.06
CA ALA A 884 -16.18 44.70 11.44
C ALA A 884 -14.68 44.73 11.76
N TRP A 885 -14.27 44.55 13.02
CA TRP A 885 -12.84 44.54 13.36
C TRP A 885 -12.17 43.21 12.98
N ALA A 886 -12.83 42.06 13.12
CA ALA A 886 -12.27 40.76 12.78
C ALA A 886 -12.00 40.64 11.27
N SER A 887 -12.94 41.06 10.43
CA SER A 887 -12.75 41.03 8.96
C SER A 887 -11.59 41.94 8.53
N HIS A 888 -11.49 43.14 9.12
CA HIS A 888 -10.37 44.06 8.86
C HIS A 888 -9.02 43.48 9.30
N LEU A 889 -8.97 42.85 10.48
CA LEU A 889 -7.76 42.24 11.03
C LEU A 889 -7.31 41.02 10.20
N LEU A 890 -8.25 40.22 9.72
CA LEU A 890 -8.02 39.03 8.92
C LEU A 890 -7.77 39.31 7.42
N GLY A 891 -8.02 40.55 6.97
CA GLY A 891 -7.90 40.93 5.55
C GLY A 891 -8.97 40.30 4.66
N ILE A 892 -10.18 40.09 5.20
CA ILE A 892 -11.35 39.50 4.52
C ILE A 892 -12.38 40.61 4.23
N ASP A 893 -13.02 40.57 3.06
CA ASP A 893 -14.17 41.42 2.77
C ASP A 893 -15.37 41.03 3.66
N PRO A 894 -15.91 41.94 4.50
CA PRO A 894 -16.92 41.58 5.49
C PRO A 894 -18.26 41.23 4.82
N PRO A 895 -18.88 40.07 5.13
CA PRO A 895 -20.17 39.70 4.57
C PRO A 895 -21.29 40.62 5.08
N ALA A 896 -22.40 40.67 4.34
CA ALA A 896 -23.56 41.46 4.73
C ALA A 896 -24.28 40.84 5.94
N ILE A 897 -24.35 41.58 7.06
CA ILE A 897 -24.90 41.05 8.32
C ILE A 897 -26.37 41.43 8.48
N TYR A 898 -27.18 40.45 8.85
CA TYR A 898 -28.61 40.57 9.15
C TYR A 898 -28.88 40.02 10.56
N LEU A 899 -29.69 40.70 11.35
CA LEU A 899 -30.00 40.29 12.73
C LEU A 899 -31.35 39.58 12.78
N ARG A 900 -31.43 38.42 13.45
CA ARG A 900 -32.69 37.69 13.68
C ARG A 900 -32.76 37.17 15.12
N GLU A 901 -33.40 37.93 15.99
CA GLU A 901 -33.59 37.54 17.40
C GLU A 901 -34.46 36.29 17.59
N ASP A 902 -35.24 35.92 16.58
CA ASP A 902 -36.09 34.74 16.51
C ASP A 902 -35.32 33.45 16.14
N ALA A 903 -34.11 33.57 15.59
CA ALA A 903 -33.27 32.42 15.26
C ALA A 903 -32.49 31.93 16.49
N SER A 904 -32.62 30.64 16.83
CA SER A 904 -31.88 29.98 17.92
C SER A 904 -30.40 29.75 17.61
N LEU A 905 -30.05 29.57 16.33
CA LEU A 905 -28.70 29.33 15.85
C LEU A 905 -27.79 30.55 16.09
N ALA A 906 -26.49 30.33 16.30
CA ALA A 906 -25.51 31.37 16.59
C ALA A 906 -25.23 32.25 15.36
N LEU A 907 -24.63 31.67 14.32
CA LEU A 907 -24.32 32.30 13.04
C LEU A 907 -24.73 31.34 11.91
N VAL A 908 -25.37 31.85 10.87
CA VAL A 908 -25.78 31.06 9.70
C VAL A 908 -25.43 31.85 8.43
N ALA A 909 -24.66 31.24 7.53
CA ALA A 909 -24.46 31.80 6.20
C ALA A 909 -25.76 31.67 5.39
N ALA A 910 -26.15 32.74 4.70
CA ALA A 910 -27.33 32.75 3.84
C ALA A 910 -26.91 32.60 2.38
N ILE A 911 -27.44 31.60 1.68
CA ILE A 911 -27.30 31.50 0.23
C ILE A 911 -28.21 32.57 -0.39
N ALA A 912 -27.60 33.69 -0.77
CA ALA A 912 -28.21 34.90 -1.31
C ALA A 912 -27.41 35.39 -2.54
N ASP A 913 -27.78 36.55 -3.08
CA ASP A 913 -27.13 37.21 -4.22
C ASP A 913 -25.78 37.89 -3.90
N HIS A 914 -25.44 37.99 -2.61
CA HIS A 914 -24.12 38.40 -2.10
C HIS A 914 -23.77 37.59 -0.84
N PRO A 915 -22.48 37.52 -0.43
CA PRO A 915 -22.09 36.90 0.84
C PRO A 915 -22.83 37.54 2.02
N ALA A 916 -23.62 36.75 2.73
CA ALA A 916 -24.51 37.22 3.79
C ALA A 916 -24.50 36.28 5.00
N VAL A 917 -24.60 36.88 6.19
CA VAL A 917 -24.62 36.16 7.47
C VAL A 917 -25.82 36.62 8.29
N ILE A 918 -26.55 35.66 8.83
CA ILE A 918 -27.63 35.86 9.78
C ILE A 918 -27.05 35.62 11.18
N ALA A 919 -27.04 36.67 12.01
CA ALA A 919 -26.69 36.58 13.42
C ALA A 919 -27.95 36.35 14.26
N GLY A 920 -28.02 35.19 14.93
CA GLY A 920 -29.15 34.80 15.76
C GLY A 920 -28.95 35.08 17.25
N ALA A 921 -29.91 34.67 18.08
CA ALA A 921 -29.93 34.95 19.50
C ALA A 921 -28.65 34.49 20.24
N GLY A 922 -28.03 33.39 19.80
CA GLY A 922 -26.84 32.78 20.40
C GLY A 922 -25.55 33.63 20.36
N VAL A 923 -25.49 34.67 19.52
CA VAL A 923 -24.40 35.67 19.50
C VAL A 923 -24.87 37.09 19.86
N LEU A 924 -26.18 37.32 19.96
CA LEU A 924 -26.74 38.64 20.28
C LEU A 924 -26.90 38.86 21.79
N ARG A 925 -26.91 37.80 22.60
CA ARG A 925 -27.16 37.86 24.05
C ARG A 925 -26.25 36.90 24.81
N GLY A 926 -25.84 37.29 26.02
CA GLY A 926 -25.16 36.40 26.98
C GLY A 926 -23.70 36.06 26.71
N ARG A 927 -23.13 36.40 25.55
CA ARG A 927 -21.73 36.12 25.20
C ARG A 927 -20.76 37.21 25.64
N THR A 928 -19.56 36.81 26.05
CA THR A 928 -18.43 37.73 26.28
C THR A 928 -17.81 38.22 24.97
N MET A 929 -17.02 39.29 25.00
CA MET A 929 -16.31 39.78 23.80
C MET A 929 -15.32 38.74 23.25
N THR A 930 -14.67 37.97 24.13
CA THR A 930 -13.74 36.89 23.77
C THR A 930 -14.47 35.72 23.10
N GLU A 931 -15.64 35.32 23.61
CA GLU A 931 -16.49 34.30 22.98
C GLU A 931 -17.00 34.76 21.61
N LEU A 932 -17.42 36.03 21.48
CA LEU A 932 -17.81 36.59 20.19
C LEU A 932 -16.65 36.61 19.20
N ALA A 933 -15.42 36.87 19.65
CA ALA A 933 -14.23 36.84 18.79
C ALA A 933 -13.97 35.42 18.25
N PHE A 934 -14.17 34.38 19.07
CA PHE A 934 -14.09 32.98 18.63
C PHE A 934 -15.13 32.67 17.53
N PHE A 935 -16.43 32.76 17.84
CA PHE A 935 -17.50 32.42 16.90
C PHE A 935 -17.39 33.17 15.56
N ILE A 936 -17.05 34.47 15.62
CA ILE A 936 -16.97 35.31 14.44
C ILE A 936 -15.69 35.02 13.64
N GLY A 937 -14.56 34.76 14.31
CA GLY A 937 -13.32 34.34 13.66
C GLY A 937 -13.50 33.01 12.92
N SER A 938 -14.03 32.00 13.62
CA SER A 938 -14.31 30.69 13.02
C SER A 938 -15.30 30.78 11.87
N HIS A 939 -16.37 31.58 12.00
CA HIS A 939 -17.29 31.78 10.89
C HIS A 939 -16.63 32.50 9.69
N LEU A 940 -15.80 33.51 9.93
CA LEU A 940 -15.09 34.26 8.87
C LEU A 940 -14.08 33.40 8.11
N ALA A 941 -13.49 32.37 8.72
CA ALA A 941 -12.57 31.44 8.05
C ALA A 941 -13.20 30.72 6.84
N TYR A 942 -14.54 30.52 6.85
CA TYR A 942 -15.28 29.97 5.72
C TYR A 942 -15.51 30.99 4.58
N HIS A 943 -15.27 32.29 4.78
CA HIS A 943 -15.43 33.31 3.74
C HIS A 943 -14.15 33.51 2.89
N VAL A 944 -13.14 32.65 3.04
CA VAL A 944 -11.83 32.75 2.36
C VAL A 944 -11.66 31.67 1.28
N GLY A 945 -11.11 32.05 0.13
CA GLY A 945 -10.60 31.11 -0.89
C GLY A 945 -11.59 30.01 -1.29
N PRO A 946 -11.18 28.72 -1.32
CA PRO A 946 -12.07 27.60 -1.59
C PRO A 946 -12.99 27.21 -0.42
N HIS A 947 -12.68 27.61 0.84
CA HIS A 947 -13.50 27.28 2.02
C HIS A 947 -14.95 27.76 1.86
N ARG A 948 -15.15 28.83 1.08
CA ARG A 948 -16.47 29.36 0.71
C ARG A 948 -17.40 28.31 0.14
N LEU A 949 -16.90 27.28 -0.54
CA LEU A 949 -17.73 26.21 -1.09
C LEU A 949 -18.59 25.52 -0.01
N LEU A 950 -18.08 25.35 1.21
CA LEU A 950 -18.83 24.75 2.33
C LEU A 950 -20.03 25.62 2.80
N LEU A 951 -20.08 26.91 2.42
CA LEU A 951 -21.23 27.78 2.70
C LEU A 951 -22.38 27.63 1.68
N TYR A 952 -22.11 27.03 0.50
CA TYR A 952 -23.06 26.90 -0.61
C TYR A 952 -23.37 25.43 -0.96
N TYR A 953 -22.43 24.53 -0.73
CA TYR A 953 -22.51 23.08 -0.90
C TYR A 953 -22.52 22.46 0.50
N SER A 954 -23.74 22.16 0.97
CA SER A 954 -24.05 21.92 2.39
C SER A 954 -23.89 20.47 2.85
N SER A 955 -23.45 19.60 1.95
CA SER A 955 -23.18 18.18 2.19
C SER A 955 -21.96 17.73 1.41
N VAL A 956 -21.31 16.66 1.88
CA VAL A 956 -20.15 16.05 1.21
C VAL A 956 -20.51 15.62 -0.20
N ASP A 957 -21.70 15.05 -0.41
CA ASP A 957 -22.21 14.64 -1.74
C ASP A 957 -22.36 15.83 -2.70
N GLU A 958 -22.89 16.96 -2.24
CA GLU A 958 -22.99 18.19 -3.05
C GLU A 958 -21.59 18.72 -3.43
N LEU A 959 -20.65 18.75 -2.48
CA LEU A 959 -19.29 19.20 -2.72
C LEU A 959 -18.54 18.26 -3.68
N ALA A 960 -18.69 16.95 -3.49
CA ALA A 960 -18.09 15.93 -4.34
C ALA A 960 -18.68 15.94 -5.75
N ALA A 961 -19.99 16.12 -5.90
CA ALA A 961 -20.59 16.30 -7.22
C ALA A 961 -20.04 17.55 -7.94
N CYS A 962 -19.76 18.63 -7.21
CA CYS A 962 -19.12 19.84 -7.76
C CYS A 962 -17.66 19.58 -8.17
N PHE A 963 -16.87 18.91 -7.32
CA PHE A 963 -15.49 18.53 -7.61
C PHE A 963 -15.40 17.58 -8.83
N LEU A 964 -16.21 16.52 -8.86
CA LEU A 964 -16.22 15.55 -9.95
C LEU A 964 -16.78 16.12 -11.26
N ALA A 965 -17.71 17.07 -11.18
CA ALA A 965 -18.10 17.87 -12.34
C ALA A 965 -16.88 18.62 -12.92
N ALA A 966 -16.07 19.29 -12.09
CA ALA A 966 -14.88 20.00 -12.52
C ALA A 966 -13.83 19.07 -13.16
N VAL A 967 -13.50 17.94 -12.53
CA VAL A 967 -12.55 16.96 -13.09
C VAL A 967 -13.06 16.42 -14.43
N ARG A 968 -14.36 16.13 -14.55
CA ARG A 968 -14.97 15.60 -15.78
C ARG A 968 -15.00 16.59 -16.95
N LEU A 969 -14.93 17.90 -16.70
CA LEU A 969 -14.75 18.91 -17.75
C LEU A 969 -13.35 18.83 -18.39
N VAL A 970 -12.33 18.37 -17.64
CA VAL A 970 -10.97 18.13 -18.16
C VAL A 970 -10.84 16.70 -18.71
N ARG A 971 -11.44 15.70 -18.04
CA ARG A 971 -11.48 14.29 -18.51
C ARG A 971 -12.92 13.79 -18.67
N PRO A 972 -13.51 13.92 -19.87
CA PRO A 972 -14.86 13.45 -20.16
C PRO A 972 -15.08 11.94 -19.96
N SER A 973 -14.00 11.15 -20.00
CA SER A 973 -14.01 9.70 -19.78
C SER A 973 -14.05 9.28 -18.30
N LEU A 974 -14.07 10.23 -17.37
CA LEU A 974 -14.06 9.93 -15.94
C LEU A 974 -15.27 9.09 -15.51
N SER A 975 -15.00 7.96 -14.84
CA SER A 975 -16.01 7.16 -14.17
C SER A 975 -16.46 7.86 -12.87
N VAL A 976 -17.77 7.97 -12.66
CA VAL A 976 -18.36 8.65 -11.50
C VAL A 976 -19.20 7.64 -10.72
N PRO A 977 -19.11 7.58 -9.38
CA PRO A 977 -19.96 6.70 -8.57
C PRO A 977 -21.45 6.88 -8.88
N LEU A 978 -22.17 5.76 -9.03
CA LEU A 978 -23.58 5.75 -9.46
C LEU A 978 -24.51 6.61 -8.59
N ALA A 979 -24.20 6.76 -7.29
CA ALA A 979 -24.95 7.61 -6.36
C ALA A 979 -24.83 9.11 -6.69
N LEU A 980 -23.69 9.55 -7.24
CA LEU A 980 -23.35 10.95 -7.50
C LEU A 980 -23.59 11.37 -8.95
N GLU A 981 -23.60 10.42 -9.89
CA GLU A 981 -23.84 10.67 -11.32
C GLU A 981 -25.06 11.59 -11.60
N PRO A 982 -26.21 11.51 -10.89
CA PRO A 982 -27.29 12.46 -11.05
C PRO A 982 -26.91 13.91 -10.66
N LEU A 983 -26.24 14.10 -9.52
CA LEU A 983 -25.82 15.41 -9.02
C LEU A 983 -24.70 16.01 -9.89
N VAL A 984 -23.76 15.19 -10.37
CA VAL A 984 -22.70 15.61 -11.30
C VAL A 984 -23.30 16.10 -12.62
N ARG A 985 -24.27 15.37 -13.19
CA ARG A 985 -24.98 15.78 -14.41
C ARG A 985 -25.79 17.07 -14.24
N GLU A 986 -26.33 17.32 -13.06
CA GLU A 986 -27.03 18.57 -12.75
C GLU A 986 -26.04 19.75 -12.59
N THR A 987 -24.91 19.52 -11.93
CA THR A 987 -23.95 20.57 -11.55
C THR A 987 -23.04 20.99 -12.71
N ALA A 988 -22.58 20.05 -13.54
CA ALA A 988 -21.56 20.29 -14.57
C ALA A 988 -21.92 21.40 -15.59
N PRO A 989 -23.13 21.46 -16.17
CA PRO A 989 -23.47 22.50 -17.15
C PRO A 989 -23.47 23.91 -16.54
N GLY A 990 -23.88 24.03 -15.27
CA GLY A 990 -23.89 25.30 -14.54
C GLY A 990 -22.49 25.83 -14.24
N LEU A 991 -21.55 24.92 -13.97
CA LEU A 991 -20.13 25.21 -13.76
C LEU A 991 -19.40 25.54 -15.07
N GLU A 992 -19.57 24.71 -16.11
CA GLU A 992 -18.92 24.87 -17.42
C GLU A 992 -19.20 26.23 -18.07
N ALA A 993 -20.45 26.69 -17.96
CA ALA A 993 -20.91 27.97 -18.49
C ALA A 993 -20.31 29.21 -17.80
N ARG A 994 -19.64 29.04 -16.65
CA ARG A 994 -19.07 30.12 -15.82
C ARG A 994 -17.55 30.12 -15.74
N LEU A 995 -16.89 29.02 -16.09
CA LEU A 995 -15.45 29.00 -16.27
C LEU A 995 -15.08 29.85 -17.49
N ASP A 996 -14.13 30.77 -17.33
CA ASP A 996 -13.50 31.46 -18.47
C ASP A 996 -12.32 30.63 -19.01
N GLU A 997 -11.67 31.13 -20.06
CA GLU A 997 -10.58 30.37 -20.70
C GLU A 997 -9.37 30.19 -19.78
N GLN A 998 -9.05 31.20 -18.97
CA GLN A 998 -7.95 31.15 -18.03
C GLN A 998 -8.23 30.14 -16.90
N ALA A 999 -9.46 30.11 -16.39
CA ALA A 999 -9.91 29.14 -15.40
C ALA A 999 -9.92 27.71 -15.96
N ARG A 1000 -10.26 27.51 -17.25
CA ARG A 1000 -10.14 26.19 -17.91
C ARG A 1000 -8.68 25.73 -18.01
N GLU A 1001 -7.76 26.61 -18.41
CA GLU A 1001 -6.32 26.29 -18.44
C GLU A 1001 -5.79 25.94 -17.04
N GLN A 1002 -6.13 26.75 -16.03
CA GLN A 1002 -5.73 26.51 -14.64
C GLN A 1002 -6.33 25.21 -14.07
N LEU A 1003 -7.59 24.91 -14.40
CA LEU A 1003 -8.26 23.68 -13.99
C LEU A 1003 -7.60 22.46 -14.63
N SER A 1004 -7.21 22.55 -15.91
CA SER A 1004 -6.46 21.48 -16.59
C SER A 1004 -5.10 21.22 -15.94
N VAL A 1005 -4.40 22.27 -15.47
CA VAL A 1005 -3.14 22.11 -14.73
C VAL A 1005 -3.37 21.48 -13.36
N ALA A 1006 -4.37 21.93 -12.60
CA ALA A 1006 -4.68 21.41 -11.26
C ALA A 1006 -5.16 19.95 -11.31
N VAL A 1007 -6.03 19.60 -12.26
CA VAL A 1007 -6.48 18.20 -12.46
C VAL A 1007 -5.30 17.31 -12.81
N ARG A 1008 -4.39 17.74 -13.69
CA ARG A 1008 -3.20 16.95 -14.00
C ARG A 1008 -2.25 16.75 -12.83
N ALA A 1009 -2.07 17.74 -11.97
CA ALA A 1009 -1.26 17.59 -10.75
C ALA A 1009 -1.89 16.59 -9.78
N PHE A 1010 -3.23 16.66 -9.60
CA PHE A 1010 -4.01 15.68 -8.85
C PHE A 1010 -3.89 14.24 -9.40
N GLU A 1011 -3.85 14.07 -10.73
CA GLU A 1011 -3.59 12.78 -11.37
C GLU A 1011 -2.16 12.26 -11.16
N GLU A 1012 -1.16 13.13 -11.37
CA GLU A 1012 0.26 12.82 -11.16
C GLU A 1012 0.58 12.50 -9.69
N ALA A 1013 -0.28 12.95 -8.75
CA ALA A 1013 -0.25 12.60 -7.33
C ALA A 1013 -0.96 11.26 -6.99
N GLY A 1014 -1.69 10.66 -7.93
CA GLY A 1014 -2.35 9.35 -7.78
C GLY A 1014 -3.88 9.36 -7.79
N ALA A 1015 -4.53 10.52 -8.00
CA ALA A 1015 -5.99 10.66 -8.09
C ALA A 1015 -6.78 10.17 -6.84
N HIS A 1016 -6.22 10.29 -5.64
CA HIS A 1016 -6.91 9.95 -4.39
C HIS A 1016 -7.59 11.19 -3.81
N THR A 1017 -8.91 11.34 -4.03
CA THR A 1017 -9.69 12.42 -3.41
C THR A 1017 -10.14 12.04 -2.00
N ASP A 1018 -9.87 12.89 -1.00
CA ASP A 1018 -10.60 12.89 0.28
C ASP A 1018 -11.15 14.29 0.62
N LEU A 1019 -12.38 14.54 0.18
CA LEU A 1019 -13.10 15.79 0.47
C LEU A 1019 -13.58 15.90 1.92
N VAL A 1020 -13.69 14.79 2.65
CA VAL A 1020 -14.04 14.81 4.08
C VAL A 1020 -12.83 15.31 4.86
N HIS A 1021 -11.64 14.77 4.56
CA HIS A 1021 -10.37 15.24 5.13
C HIS A 1021 -10.10 16.71 4.79
N TRP A 1022 -10.30 17.12 3.54
CA TRP A 1022 -10.20 18.53 3.16
C TRP A 1022 -11.18 19.43 3.94
N ALA A 1023 -12.46 19.05 4.02
CA ALA A 1023 -13.45 19.84 4.76
C ALA A 1023 -13.17 19.87 6.28
N GLY A 1024 -12.65 18.78 6.85
CA GLY A 1024 -12.16 18.73 8.22
C GLY A 1024 -10.95 19.63 8.47
N ALA A 1025 -10.02 19.71 7.51
CA ALA A 1025 -8.92 20.69 7.56
C ALA A 1025 -9.43 22.14 7.53
N VAL A 1026 -10.57 22.42 6.89
CA VAL A 1026 -11.26 23.73 6.98
C VAL A 1026 -11.88 23.94 8.37
N GLU A 1027 -12.52 22.94 8.99
CA GLU A 1027 -13.02 23.07 10.37
C GLU A 1027 -11.88 23.36 11.35
N ARG A 1028 -10.75 22.65 11.23
CA ARG A 1028 -9.52 22.91 12.02
C ARG A 1028 -9.00 24.32 11.78
N CYS A 1029 -8.94 24.79 10.53
CA CYS A 1029 -8.59 26.17 10.20
C CYS A 1029 -9.54 27.18 10.88
N ALA A 1030 -10.85 26.94 10.84
CA ALA A 1030 -11.85 27.78 11.49
C ALA A 1030 -11.67 27.83 13.01
N ALA A 1031 -11.42 26.68 13.67
CA ALA A 1031 -11.12 26.63 15.10
C ALA A 1031 -9.86 27.45 15.44
N ARG A 1032 -8.78 27.29 14.66
CA ARG A 1032 -7.52 28.04 14.83
C ARG A 1032 -7.68 29.55 14.66
N VAL A 1033 -8.48 30.00 13.67
CA VAL A 1033 -8.79 31.42 13.48
C VAL A 1033 -9.58 31.98 14.68
N GLY A 1034 -10.64 31.29 15.10
CA GLY A 1034 -11.42 31.67 16.29
C GLY A 1034 -10.55 31.76 17.55
N TYR A 1035 -9.70 30.75 17.76
CA TYR A 1035 -8.73 30.74 18.86
C TYR A 1035 -7.78 31.94 18.79
N LEU A 1036 -7.12 32.19 17.65
CA LEU A 1036 -6.18 33.30 17.48
C LEU A 1036 -6.83 34.68 17.75
N LEU A 1037 -8.10 34.86 17.37
CA LEU A 1037 -8.85 36.10 17.64
C LEU A 1037 -9.30 36.24 19.09
N SER A 1038 -9.64 35.12 19.74
CA SER A 1038 -10.05 35.10 21.16
C SER A 1038 -8.86 35.25 22.11
N GLY A 1039 -7.71 34.67 21.79
CA GLY A 1039 -6.48 34.67 22.59
C GLY A 1039 -6.49 33.76 23.83
N ASP A 1040 -7.61 33.13 24.18
CA ASP A 1040 -7.75 32.26 25.37
C ASP A 1040 -8.13 30.84 24.90
N LEU A 1041 -7.21 29.89 25.11
CA LEU A 1041 -7.35 28.49 24.67
C LEU A 1041 -8.51 27.80 25.38
N HIS A 1042 -8.69 28.07 26.67
CA HIS A 1042 -9.76 27.49 27.48
C HIS A 1042 -11.14 27.96 27.00
N VAL A 1043 -11.25 29.22 26.55
CA VAL A 1043 -12.48 29.70 25.90
C VAL A 1043 -12.73 28.98 24.58
N ALA A 1044 -11.71 28.78 23.74
CA ALA A 1044 -11.84 28.07 22.47
C ALA A 1044 -12.28 26.60 22.68
N VAL A 1045 -11.58 25.85 23.53
CA VAL A 1045 -11.86 24.43 23.84
C VAL A 1045 -13.27 24.25 24.39
N ARG A 1046 -13.67 25.06 25.37
CA ARG A 1046 -15.03 25.02 25.93
C ARG A 1046 -16.10 25.32 24.87
N LEU A 1047 -15.87 26.28 23.97
CA LEU A 1047 -16.84 26.58 22.90
C LEU A 1047 -16.94 25.46 21.87
N ILE A 1048 -15.83 24.77 21.55
CA ILE A 1048 -15.83 23.60 20.65
C ILE A 1048 -16.55 22.39 21.29
N HIS A 1049 -16.53 22.25 22.62
CA HIS A 1049 -17.37 21.29 23.34
C HIS A 1049 -18.86 21.67 23.38
N ASP A 1050 -19.18 22.97 23.49
CA ASP A 1050 -20.56 23.49 23.54
C ASP A 1050 -21.24 23.54 22.15
N GLU A 1051 -20.47 23.49 21.07
CA GLU A 1051 -20.96 23.50 19.68
C GLU A 1051 -21.56 22.14 19.26
N PRO A 1052 -22.61 22.12 18.41
CA PRO A 1052 -23.06 20.88 17.81
C PRO A 1052 -21.95 20.28 16.94
N THR A 1053 -21.77 18.97 17.01
CA THR A 1053 -20.73 18.24 16.27
C THR A 1053 -20.80 18.56 14.77
N GLY A 1054 -19.65 18.93 14.20
CA GLY A 1054 -19.49 19.24 12.77
C GLY A 1054 -19.16 17.98 11.97
N LEU A 1055 -18.40 18.15 10.89
CA LEU A 1055 -17.75 17.03 10.20
C LEU A 1055 -16.69 16.36 11.09
N LEU A 1056 -15.97 17.14 11.90
CA LEU A 1056 -15.01 16.61 12.86
C LEU A 1056 -15.58 16.51 14.29
N PRO A 1057 -15.24 15.45 15.04
CA PRO A 1057 -15.43 15.39 16.48
C PRO A 1057 -14.82 16.59 17.19
N SER A 1058 -15.40 17.00 18.32
CA SER A 1058 -14.86 18.10 19.13
C SER A 1058 -13.46 17.78 19.66
N GLU A 1059 -13.19 16.52 20.04
CA GLU A 1059 -11.90 16.06 20.55
C GLU A 1059 -10.77 16.22 19.52
N GLU A 1060 -11.01 15.87 18.24
CA GLU A 1060 -10.03 16.04 17.17
C GLU A 1060 -9.69 17.53 16.94
N LYS A 1061 -10.70 18.40 16.96
CA LYS A 1061 -10.51 19.87 16.86
C LYS A 1061 -9.76 20.44 18.06
N ILE A 1062 -9.97 19.89 19.25
CA ILE A 1062 -9.27 20.30 20.48
C ILE A 1062 -7.81 19.83 20.45
N GLY A 1063 -7.55 18.58 20.05
CA GLY A 1063 -6.20 18.06 19.85
C GLY A 1063 -5.41 18.86 18.81
N ASP A 1064 -6.04 19.22 17.69
CA ASP A 1064 -5.45 20.13 16.70
C ASP A 1064 -5.10 21.50 17.29
N LEU A 1065 -5.96 22.08 18.15
CA LEU A 1065 -5.64 23.34 18.83
C LEU A 1065 -4.47 23.21 19.81
N TYR A 1066 -4.32 22.07 20.52
CA TYR A 1066 -3.19 21.85 21.42
C TYR A 1066 -1.86 21.77 20.65
N GLY A 1067 -1.80 20.94 19.59
CA GLY A 1067 -0.63 20.85 18.71
C GLY A 1067 -0.33 22.16 17.99
N PHE A 1068 -1.36 22.86 17.50
CA PHE A 1068 -1.22 24.20 16.90
C PHE A 1068 -0.67 25.23 17.89
N THR A 1069 -1.11 25.22 19.16
CA THR A 1069 -0.69 26.19 20.19
C THR A 1069 0.81 26.15 20.44
N VAL A 1070 1.45 24.98 20.42
CA VAL A 1070 2.92 24.89 20.56
C VAL A 1070 3.69 24.98 19.24
N SER A 1071 3.01 25.05 18.10
CA SER A 1071 3.64 25.11 16.79
C SER A 1071 4.40 26.43 16.54
N ASN A 1072 5.43 26.37 15.70
CA ASN A 1072 6.10 27.57 15.18
C ASN A 1072 5.15 28.47 14.36
N ALA A 1073 4.13 27.89 13.72
CA ALA A 1073 3.11 28.62 12.95
C ALA A 1073 2.30 29.57 13.83
N PHE A 1074 1.83 29.11 14.99
CA PHE A 1074 1.09 29.94 15.95
C PHE A 1074 1.95 31.08 16.53
N HIS A 1075 3.21 30.79 16.89
CA HIS A 1075 4.14 31.83 17.34
C HIS A 1075 4.40 32.88 16.25
N GLN A 1076 4.58 32.47 15.00
CA GLN A 1076 4.75 33.38 13.87
C GLN A 1076 3.52 34.28 13.66
N LEU A 1077 2.31 33.71 13.74
CA LEU A 1077 1.05 34.45 13.63
C LEU A 1077 0.89 35.47 14.77
N ARG A 1078 1.15 35.07 16.03
CA ARG A 1078 1.13 35.96 17.20
C ARG A 1078 2.14 37.11 17.08
N SER A 1079 3.33 36.81 16.57
CA SER A 1079 4.40 37.79 16.37
C SER A 1079 4.03 38.79 15.26
N GLU A 1080 3.47 38.30 14.15
CA GLU A 1080 2.99 39.14 13.05
C GLU A 1080 1.85 40.09 13.45
N LEU A 1081 0.93 39.62 14.29
CA LEU A 1081 -0.17 40.42 14.86
C LEU A 1081 0.28 41.35 16.01
N GLY A 1082 1.52 41.21 16.46
CA GLY A 1082 2.12 41.94 17.58
C GLY A 1082 1.50 41.64 18.94
N ILE A 1083 0.96 40.43 19.11
CA ILE A 1083 0.40 39.91 20.38
C ILE A 1083 1.33 38.91 21.07
N ALA A 1084 2.47 38.56 20.45
CA ALA A 1084 3.48 37.69 21.04
C ALA A 1084 4.23 38.35 22.21
N ILE A 1085 4.46 37.58 23.27
CA ILE A 1085 5.24 38.00 24.45
C ILE A 1085 6.69 38.24 24.06
N GLN A 1086 7.23 39.41 24.42
CA GLN A 1086 8.60 39.81 24.10
C GLN A 1086 9.61 39.35 25.17
N PRO A 1087 10.85 39.01 24.80
CA PRO A 1087 11.91 38.54 25.71
C PRO A 1087 12.63 39.64 26.51
#